data_AF-A0A5C7V2U4-F1
#
_entry.id   AF-A0A5C7V2U4-F1
#
_cell.length_a   1.000
_cell.length_b   1.000
_cell.length_c   1.000
_cell.angle_alpha   90.00
_cell.angle_beta   90.00
_cell.angle_gamma   90.00
#
_symmetry.space_group_name_H-M   'P 1'
#
loop_
_entity.id
_entity.type
_entity.pdbx_description
1 polymer ?
#
loop_
_entity_poly.entity_id
_entity_poly.type
_entity_poly.pdbx_seq_one_letter_code
_entity_poly.pdbx_strand_id
1 'polypeptide(L)'
;MSTIPHIILSNLNGSNGFRLDGEAAYHVSGSAVSSAGDVNGDGFDDVIIGASSSDKNGIESGSSYVVFGKDQDMDAAMSLSSLDGSNGFRMDGTGEFERLGTSVSSAGDVNGDGYGDLIVGARITETGSYGYDYSNGAGVSYVVFGHASGFDATLDLLSLDGINGFRLDSKAAYNASHHEVSSAGDINGDGFDDLIIGVLNPFSPVPEDNVYRSGDVYVVFGKSSDFSTSLDLSALDGNNGFHLTGVSGDHLGSSVSRAGDINGDGYDDVIISAKGYYSDNSYVLFGKADGFSASMDLSGLDGSNGFRFDGGGLLVSDAGDVNGDGFDDVIINTSDYGSKYSYVVFGKSSGFSATFDLSGLDGSNGFRFDGAGGGASSAGDINGDGFDDLIFGNPYADLAGVGFVGGSYVVLGKASGFSATLDSASLDGVGFYLEGVAAGDDLGRSVSSAGDVNGDGLDDLILGAPGADPNGESSGSSYVILGSNFVDETVYQGTPADDSLTGSAAADRFEGGDGNDTLTGRGGADVFHGDAGNDNIWISDLNFQLADGGSGNDALHLSGENLFLDLTNLTGRITGIETICLYGTGDNTLSLTADDILNLSDNGSALRVHGNSGDSIVGLSSSGWTDNGIDEHGGYFHIYTQGDAVLLVGANVTTDFI
;
A
#
# COMPACT_ATOMS: atom_id res chain seq x y z
N MET A 1 28.08 16.13 10.06
CA MET A 1 26.72 15.64 10.33
C MET A 1 25.99 15.94 9.07
N SER A 2 25.78 14.91 8.25
CA SER A 2 24.83 15.04 7.15
C SER A 2 23.45 15.16 7.81
N THR A 3 22.65 16.07 7.28
CA THR A 3 21.31 16.36 7.78
C THR A 3 20.37 15.77 6.75
N ILE A 4 19.46 14.92 7.21
CA ILE A 4 18.40 14.37 6.36
C ILE A 4 17.70 15.50 5.58
N PRO A 5 17.26 15.28 4.33
CA PRO A 5 16.49 16.27 3.58
C PRO A 5 15.18 16.61 4.29
N HIS A 6 14.75 17.87 4.23
CA HIS A 6 13.49 18.35 4.80
C HIS A 6 12.61 18.96 3.71
N ILE A 7 11.36 18.51 3.64
CA ILE A 7 10.29 19.17 2.88
C ILE A 7 9.43 19.94 3.86
N ILE A 8 9.37 21.25 3.69
CA ILE A 8 8.65 22.15 4.58
C ILE A 8 7.23 22.34 4.05
N LEU A 9 6.22 21.82 4.74
CA LEU A 9 4.84 21.81 4.23
C LEU A 9 4.20 23.21 4.12
N SER A 10 4.78 24.23 4.76
CA SER A 10 4.35 25.63 4.56
C SER A 10 4.72 26.20 3.19
N ASN A 11 5.55 25.50 2.41
CA ASN A 11 5.95 25.87 1.05
C ASN A 11 5.17 25.14 -0.04
N LEU A 12 4.16 24.33 0.31
CA LEU A 12 3.28 23.71 -0.68
C LEU A 12 2.62 24.78 -1.53
N ASN A 13 2.55 24.55 -2.84
CA ASN A 13 2.16 25.58 -3.80
C ASN A 13 1.22 25.07 -4.91
N GLY A 14 0.77 23.82 -4.82
CA GLY A 14 -0.05 23.16 -5.83
C GLY A 14 0.72 22.29 -6.81
N SER A 15 1.99 22.61 -7.10
CA SER A 15 2.84 21.81 -8.00
C SER A 15 3.71 20.78 -7.27
N ASN A 16 3.69 20.78 -5.94
CA ASN A 16 4.45 19.87 -5.08
C ASN A 16 3.60 19.34 -3.92
N GLY A 17 2.27 19.46 -4.05
CA GLY A 17 1.31 19.21 -2.99
C GLY A 17 0.46 20.42 -2.62
N PHE A 18 -0.57 20.17 -1.84
CA PHE A 18 -1.58 21.12 -1.41
C PHE A 18 -2.15 20.77 -0.03
N ARG A 19 -2.79 21.75 0.61
CA ARG A 19 -3.43 21.60 1.92
C ARG A 19 -4.95 21.55 1.82
N LEU A 20 -5.57 20.67 2.58
CA LEU A 20 -7.02 20.51 2.70
C LEU A 20 -7.48 21.00 4.07
N ASP A 21 -8.22 22.11 4.10
CA ASP A 21 -8.62 22.82 5.32
C ASP A 21 -10.00 22.38 5.81
N GLY A 22 -10.05 21.89 7.04
CA GLY A 22 -11.27 21.49 7.73
C GLY A 22 -12.29 22.63 7.86
N GLU A 23 -13.58 22.28 7.88
CA GLU A 23 -14.66 23.26 7.71
C GLU A 23 -14.85 24.21 8.90
N ALA A 24 -14.78 23.71 10.13
CA ALA A 24 -15.17 24.47 11.32
C ALA A 24 -14.42 24.01 12.58
N ALA A 25 -14.37 24.90 13.58
CA ALA A 25 -13.69 24.65 14.85
C ALA A 25 -14.14 23.33 15.51
N TYR A 26 -13.19 22.62 16.09
CA TYR A 26 -13.30 21.36 16.82
C TYR A 26 -13.76 20.15 16.02
N HIS A 27 -13.93 20.27 14.69
CA HIS A 27 -14.27 19.13 13.84
C HIS A 27 -13.12 18.13 13.69
N VAL A 28 -11.87 18.53 13.97
CA VAL A 28 -10.65 17.71 13.92
C VAL A 28 -10.50 16.93 12.60
N SER A 29 -10.68 17.62 11.47
CA SER A 29 -10.41 17.06 10.15
C SER A 29 -8.96 16.56 10.03
N GLY A 30 -8.74 15.44 9.36
CA GLY A 30 -7.41 14.82 9.28
C GLY A 30 -7.08 13.96 10.50
N SER A 31 -8.08 13.58 11.31
CA SER A 31 -7.88 12.60 12.38
C SER A 31 -7.62 11.19 11.86
N ALA A 32 -8.13 10.89 10.66
CA ALA A 32 -7.88 9.70 9.86
C ALA A 32 -7.83 10.13 8.38
N VAL A 33 -6.89 9.61 7.62
CA VAL A 33 -6.73 9.86 6.18
C VAL A 33 -6.36 8.56 5.48
N SER A 34 -6.76 8.41 4.21
CA SER A 34 -6.38 7.30 3.34
C SER A 34 -6.56 7.70 1.87
N SER A 35 -5.95 6.97 0.95
CA SER A 35 -6.42 6.95 -0.44
C SER A 35 -7.88 6.46 -0.48
N ALA A 36 -8.63 6.98 -1.44
CA ALA A 36 -9.96 6.51 -1.80
C ALA A 36 -9.94 5.66 -3.08
N GLY A 37 -8.82 5.60 -3.81
CA GLY A 37 -8.78 5.16 -5.20
C GLY A 37 -9.56 6.11 -6.12
N ASP A 38 -9.65 5.79 -7.41
CA ASP A 38 -10.51 6.52 -8.35
C ASP A 38 -12.00 6.17 -8.15
N VAL A 39 -12.68 6.87 -7.23
CA VAL A 39 -14.10 6.59 -6.92
C VAL A 39 -15.04 7.17 -7.96
N ASN A 40 -14.54 8.05 -8.82
CA ASN A 40 -15.34 8.84 -9.74
C ASN A 40 -15.09 8.45 -11.23
N GLY A 41 -14.07 7.65 -11.50
CA GLY A 41 -13.75 7.10 -12.81
C GLY A 41 -13.06 8.05 -13.76
N ASP A 42 -12.37 9.08 -13.25
CA ASP A 42 -11.67 10.06 -14.09
C ASP A 42 -10.19 9.76 -14.30
N GLY A 43 -9.70 8.66 -13.75
CA GLY A 43 -8.34 8.15 -13.91
C GLY A 43 -7.33 8.78 -12.94
N PHE A 44 -7.81 9.50 -11.93
CA PHE A 44 -6.97 10.04 -10.84
C PHE A 44 -7.42 9.42 -9.54
N ASP A 45 -6.48 9.09 -8.67
CA ASP A 45 -6.85 8.63 -7.33
C ASP A 45 -7.41 9.79 -6.50
N ASP A 46 -8.42 9.46 -5.70
CA ASP A 46 -9.08 10.37 -4.80
C ASP A 46 -8.56 10.17 -3.37
N VAL A 47 -8.85 11.11 -2.46
CA VAL A 47 -8.48 10.98 -1.03
C VAL A 47 -9.68 11.07 -0.11
N ILE A 48 -9.66 10.30 0.98
CA ILE A 48 -10.69 10.33 2.02
C ILE A 48 -10.14 10.83 3.37
N ILE A 49 -10.91 11.70 4.03
CA ILE A 49 -10.51 12.41 5.25
C ILE A 49 -11.63 12.33 6.29
N GLY A 50 -11.29 11.84 7.48
CA GLY A 50 -12.18 11.80 8.64
C GLY A 50 -12.16 13.09 9.46
N ALA A 51 -13.34 13.54 9.89
CA ALA A 51 -13.56 14.63 10.86
C ALA A 51 -14.53 14.14 11.95
N SER A 52 -14.03 13.23 12.78
CA SER A 52 -14.85 12.44 13.71
C SER A 52 -15.61 13.23 14.78
N SER A 53 -15.25 14.49 15.01
CA SER A 53 -15.94 15.36 15.99
C SER A 53 -16.82 16.43 15.34
N SER A 54 -17.11 16.31 14.05
CA SER A 54 -18.09 17.15 13.37
C SER A 54 -19.48 17.06 14.01
N ASP A 55 -20.16 18.20 14.16
CA ASP A 55 -21.46 18.31 14.84
C ASP A 55 -22.66 18.41 13.87
N LYS A 56 -22.50 18.01 12.61
CA LYS A 56 -23.45 18.28 11.51
C LYS A 56 -24.86 17.76 11.76
N ASN A 57 -24.96 16.55 12.32
CA ASN A 57 -26.22 15.87 12.61
C ASN A 57 -26.42 15.63 14.12
N GLY A 58 -25.76 16.43 14.95
CA GLY A 58 -25.78 16.30 16.41
C GLY A 58 -24.37 16.27 16.98
N ILE A 59 -24.25 16.34 18.30
CA ILE A 59 -22.94 16.39 18.99
C ILE A 59 -22.09 15.19 18.57
N GLU A 60 -20.90 15.45 18.04
CA GLU A 60 -19.93 14.46 17.57
C GLU A 60 -20.57 13.38 16.68
N SER A 61 -21.48 13.76 15.78
CA SER A 61 -22.00 12.84 14.77
C SER A 61 -20.90 12.35 13.83
N GLY A 62 -19.87 13.18 13.64
CA GLY A 62 -18.76 12.93 12.73
C GLY A 62 -19.13 13.19 11.27
N SER A 63 -18.10 13.45 10.46
CA SER A 63 -18.19 13.58 9.00
C SER A 63 -16.98 12.94 8.35
N SER A 64 -17.08 12.60 7.07
CA SER A 64 -15.95 12.23 6.21
C SER A 64 -16.06 12.98 4.88
N TYR A 65 -14.92 13.25 4.25
CA TYR A 65 -14.84 14.02 3.03
C TYR A 65 -14.01 13.25 2.02
N VAL A 66 -14.50 13.18 0.79
CA VAL A 66 -13.75 12.68 -0.36
C VAL A 66 -13.42 13.88 -1.21
N VAL A 67 -12.15 14.01 -1.59
CA VAL A 67 -11.66 15.07 -2.48
C VAL A 67 -11.15 14.40 -3.73
N PHE A 68 -11.64 14.83 -4.89
CA PHE A 68 -11.25 14.21 -6.14
C PHE A 68 -9.85 14.65 -6.59
N GLY A 69 -9.09 13.68 -7.11
CA GLY A 69 -7.86 13.91 -7.84
C GLY A 69 -8.11 14.72 -9.11
N LYS A 70 -7.05 15.30 -9.69
CA LYS A 70 -7.09 15.94 -11.01
C LYS A 70 -5.70 16.30 -11.52
N ASP A 71 -5.54 16.26 -12.84
CA ASP A 71 -4.37 16.83 -13.52
C ASP A 71 -4.33 18.37 -13.43
N GLN A 72 -3.15 18.88 -13.10
CA GLN A 72 -2.72 20.29 -13.05
C GLN A 72 -3.58 21.30 -12.24
N ASP A 73 -2.96 22.47 -11.98
CA ASP A 73 -3.57 23.65 -11.38
C ASP A 73 -4.29 23.38 -10.04
N MET A 74 -3.69 22.52 -9.21
CA MET A 74 -4.07 22.44 -7.80
C MET A 74 -3.73 23.76 -7.12
N ASP A 75 -4.68 24.32 -6.37
CA ASP A 75 -4.38 25.46 -5.51
C ASP A 75 -3.54 24.96 -4.32
N ALA A 76 -2.65 25.80 -3.80
CA ALA A 76 -1.84 25.47 -2.62
C ALA A 76 -2.68 25.08 -1.38
N ALA A 77 -3.95 25.52 -1.34
CA ALA A 77 -4.90 25.12 -0.32
C ALA A 77 -6.34 25.13 -0.85
N MET A 78 -7.13 24.16 -0.38
CA MET A 78 -8.57 24.03 -0.64
C MET A 78 -9.32 23.87 0.68
N SER A 79 -10.53 24.43 0.80
CA SER A 79 -11.38 24.20 1.97
C SER A 79 -12.32 23.03 1.72
N LEU A 80 -12.46 22.11 2.67
CA LEU A 80 -13.43 21.01 2.59
C LEU A 80 -14.88 21.49 2.55
N SER A 81 -15.14 22.75 2.93
CA SER A 81 -16.46 23.37 2.80
C SER A 81 -16.83 23.74 1.36
N SER A 82 -15.88 23.74 0.42
CA SER A 82 -16.12 24.06 -0.99
C SER A 82 -16.42 22.84 -1.86
N LEU A 83 -16.56 21.65 -1.26
CA LEU A 83 -16.95 20.46 -2.00
C LEU A 83 -18.37 20.62 -2.56
N ASP A 84 -18.52 20.37 -3.86
CA ASP A 84 -19.76 20.62 -4.60
C ASP A 84 -20.26 19.43 -5.43
N GLY A 85 -19.59 18.28 -5.33
CA GLY A 85 -19.89 17.08 -6.09
C GLY A 85 -19.07 16.93 -7.37
N SER A 86 -18.45 18.01 -7.85
CA SER A 86 -17.53 17.97 -9.01
C SER A 86 -16.05 17.94 -8.63
N ASN A 87 -15.73 18.25 -7.37
CA ASN A 87 -14.39 18.24 -6.79
C ASN A 87 -14.32 17.38 -5.52
N GLY A 88 -15.30 16.50 -5.36
CA GLY A 88 -15.50 15.67 -4.17
C GLY A 88 -16.82 15.94 -3.45
N PHE A 89 -17.05 15.21 -2.37
CA PHE A 89 -18.30 15.22 -1.61
C PHE A 89 -18.06 14.96 -0.12
N ARG A 90 -19.06 15.26 0.72
CA ARG A 90 -19.03 14.88 2.15
C ARG A 90 -20.07 13.83 2.50
N MET A 91 -19.78 13.08 3.55
CA MET A 91 -20.68 12.16 4.24
C MET A 91 -20.81 12.62 5.70
N ASP A 92 -22.03 12.67 6.21
CA ASP A 92 -22.31 13.09 7.58
C ASP A 92 -22.87 11.90 8.39
N GLY A 93 -22.40 11.71 9.62
CA GLY A 93 -22.93 10.69 10.52
C GLY A 93 -24.43 10.83 10.72
N THR A 94 -25.13 9.73 10.93
CA THR A 94 -26.60 9.65 11.00
C THR A 94 -27.20 10.09 12.34
N GLY A 95 -26.38 10.19 13.40
CA GLY A 95 -26.85 10.65 14.72
C GLY A 95 -25.76 11.09 15.70
N GLU A 96 -26.19 11.58 16.87
CA GLU A 96 -25.31 12.03 17.95
C GLU A 96 -24.34 10.92 18.41
N PHE A 97 -23.07 11.29 18.62
CA PHE A 97 -21.99 10.43 19.11
C PHE A 97 -21.67 9.21 18.26
N GLU A 98 -22.11 9.20 17.00
CA GLU A 98 -21.74 8.17 16.04
C GLU A 98 -20.27 8.28 15.61
N ARG A 99 -19.71 9.49 15.60
CA ARG A 99 -18.30 9.77 15.29
C ARG A 99 -17.85 9.12 13.98
N LEU A 100 -18.66 9.26 12.92
CA LEU A 100 -18.31 8.86 11.56
C LEU A 100 -16.96 9.45 11.16
N GLY A 101 -16.12 8.67 10.47
CA GLY A 101 -14.77 9.10 10.07
C GLY A 101 -13.75 8.97 11.20
N THR A 102 -14.02 8.10 12.18
CA THR A 102 -13.00 7.69 13.17
C THR A 102 -11.90 6.87 12.50
N SER A 103 -12.27 6.06 11.50
CA SER A 103 -11.39 5.27 10.64
C SER A 103 -11.97 5.34 9.22
N VAL A 104 -11.10 5.51 8.21
CA VAL A 104 -11.47 5.64 6.79
C VAL A 104 -10.45 4.88 5.96
N SER A 105 -10.87 4.27 4.86
CA SER A 105 -9.99 3.56 3.93
C SER A 105 -10.68 3.44 2.57
N SER A 106 -9.89 3.31 1.50
CA SER A 106 -10.39 2.65 0.29
C SER A 106 -10.90 1.25 0.64
N ALA A 107 -11.97 0.85 -0.03
CA ALA A 107 -12.50 -0.50 0.04
C ALA A 107 -12.06 -1.37 -1.15
N GLY A 108 -11.34 -0.79 -2.13
CA GLY A 108 -11.12 -1.43 -3.42
C GLY A 108 -12.41 -1.47 -4.26
N ASP A 109 -12.48 -2.32 -5.29
CA ASP A 109 -13.68 -2.55 -6.09
C ASP A 109 -14.48 -3.74 -5.52
N VAL A 110 -15.28 -3.48 -4.50
CA VAL A 110 -16.04 -4.50 -3.76
C VAL A 110 -17.18 -5.07 -4.60
N ASN A 111 -17.65 -4.30 -5.58
CA ASN A 111 -18.79 -4.66 -6.41
C ASN A 111 -18.43 -5.08 -7.85
N GLY A 112 -17.15 -4.96 -8.24
CA GLY A 112 -16.62 -5.33 -9.55
C GLY A 112 -17.11 -4.46 -10.70
N ASP A 113 -17.43 -3.18 -10.47
CA ASP A 113 -17.88 -2.24 -11.49
C ASP A 113 -16.76 -1.39 -12.10
N GLY A 114 -15.54 -1.55 -11.59
CA GLY A 114 -14.32 -0.90 -12.06
C GLY A 114 -14.07 0.48 -11.45
N TYR A 115 -14.83 0.89 -10.42
CA TYR A 115 -14.58 2.12 -9.66
C TYR A 115 -14.10 1.78 -8.25
N GLY A 116 -13.28 2.66 -7.67
CA GLY A 116 -12.91 2.55 -6.26
C GLY A 116 -14.13 2.72 -5.36
N ASP A 117 -14.27 1.85 -4.37
CA ASP A 117 -15.26 1.96 -3.30
C ASP A 117 -14.61 2.47 -2.00
N LEU A 118 -15.46 2.89 -1.06
CA LEU A 118 -15.03 3.47 0.21
C LEU A 118 -15.57 2.69 1.40
N ILE A 119 -14.79 2.57 2.47
CA ILE A 119 -15.29 2.13 3.77
C ILE A 119 -15.03 3.19 4.86
N VAL A 120 -16.08 3.55 5.58
CA VAL A 120 -16.04 4.56 6.65
C VAL A 120 -16.53 3.96 7.95
N GLY A 121 -15.64 3.93 8.94
CA GLY A 121 -15.92 3.45 10.29
C GLY A 121 -16.47 4.55 11.20
N ALA A 122 -17.51 4.21 11.96
CA ALA A 122 -18.11 5.06 12.98
C ALA A 122 -18.09 4.38 14.35
N ARG A 123 -17.59 5.11 15.33
CA ARG A 123 -17.54 4.66 16.72
C ARG A 123 -18.77 5.17 17.47
N ILE A 124 -19.81 4.35 17.57
CA ILE A 124 -20.98 4.69 18.40
C ILE A 124 -20.61 4.65 19.88
N THR A 125 -20.68 5.81 20.54
CA THR A 125 -20.72 5.89 22.00
C THR A 125 -22.10 6.40 22.44
N GLU A 126 -23.05 5.51 22.74
CA GLU A 126 -24.33 5.97 23.30
C GLU A 126 -24.08 6.66 24.65
N THR A 127 -24.61 7.88 24.83
CA THR A 127 -24.74 8.47 26.17
C THR A 127 -26.18 8.37 26.64
N GLY A 128 -26.43 7.46 27.57
CA GLY A 128 -27.60 7.60 28.44
C GLY A 128 -27.52 8.94 29.18
N SER A 129 -28.59 9.74 29.11
CA SER A 129 -28.72 11.06 29.76
C SER A 129 -28.10 11.10 31.17
N TYR A 130 -27.09 11.96 31.36
CA TYR A 130 -26.50 12.33 32.65
C TYR A 130 -26.00 11.15 33.51
N GLY A 131 -25.05 10.40 32.98
CA GLY A 131 -24.16 9.54 33.73
C GLY A 131 -23.07 9.04 32.80
N TYR A 132 -21.86 8.82 33.30
CA TYR A 132 -20.83 8.05 32.57
C TYR A 132 -21.27 6.57 32.49
N ASP A 133 -22.46 6.31 31.96
CA ASP A 133 -23.00 4.97 31.72
C ASP A 133 -22.54 4.55 30.33
N TYR A 134 -21.36 3.95 30.30
CA TYR A 134 -20.81 3.25 29.15
C TYR A 134 -21.78 2.12 28.76
N SER A 135 -22.65 2.37 27.78
CA SER A 135 -23.66 1.39 27.34
C SER A 135 -23.63 1.17 25.83
N ASN A 136 -23.55 -0.12 25.46
CA ASN A 136 -23.96 -0.82 24.25
C ASN A 136 -23.97 -0.09 22.88
N GLY A 137 -22.86 0.52 22.45
CA GLY A 137 -22.66 0.83 21.03
C GLY A 137 -21.89 -0.29 20.33
N ALA A 138 -22.51 -0.96 19.35
CA ALA A 138 -21.75 -1.68 18.34
C ALA A 138 -21.29 -0.66 17.31
N GLY A 139 -19.99 -0.54 17.03
CA GLY A 139 -19.53 0.34 15.95
C GLY A 139 -20.21 -0.03 14.64
N VAL A 140 -20.42 0.95 13.76
CA VAL A 140 -21.06 0.75 12.46
C VAL A 140 -20.08 1.19 11.38
N SER A 141 -20.11 0.51 10.24
CA SER A 141 -19.36 0.96 9.06
C SER A 141 -20.32 1.17 7.91
N TYR A 142 -19.92 2.02 6.98
CA TYR A 142 -20.65 2.28 5.74
C TYR A 142 -19.71 2.00 4.58
N VAL A 143 -20.19 1.22 3.62
CA VAL A 143 -19.53 1.02 2.34
C VAL A 143 -20.27 1.89 1.34
N VAL A 144 -19.56 2.70 0.57
CA VAL A 144 -20.10 3.58 -0.46
C VAL A 144 -19.46 3.19 -1.78
N PHE A 145 -20.29 2.93 -2.79
CA PHE A 145 -19.79 2.50 -4.08
C PHE A 145 -19.38 3.68 -4.97
N GLY A 146 -18.25 3.53 -5.66
CA GLY A 146 -17.80 4.43 -6.71
C GLY A 146 -18.75 4.46 -7.90
N HIS A 147 -18.74 5.55 -8.68
CA HIS A 147 -19.40 5.58 -10.00
C HIS A 147 -19.03 6.82 -10.83
N ALA A 148 -19.11 6.68 -12.15
CA ALA A 148 -18.94 7.79 -13.10
C ALA A 148 -20.12 8.77 -13.23
N SER A 149 -21.26 8.57 -12.56
CA SER A 149 -22.41 9.49 -12.69
C SER A 149 -22.24 10.84 -11.99
N GLY A 150 -21.11 11.05 -11.30
CA GLY A 150 -20.85 12.22 -10.46
C GLY A 150 -21.61 12.16 -9.14
N PHE A 151 -21.06 12.79 -8.12
CA PHE A 151 -21.61 12.77 -6.76
C PHE A 151 -22.36 14.07 -6.46
N ASP A 152 -23.35 14.00 -5.58
CA ASP A 152 -23.86 15.21 -4.93
C ASP A 152 -22.81 15.73 -3.94
N ALA A 153 -22.79 17.05 -3.68
CA ALA A 153 -21.91 17.65 -2.67
C ALA A 153 -22.02 17.02 -1.26
N THR A 154 -23.13 16.33 -0.99
CA THR A 154 -23.38 15.64 0.28
C THR A 154 -24.11 14.34 0.01
N LEU A 155 -23.50 13.23 0.42
CA LEU A 155 -24.11 11.91 0.39
C LEU A 155 -24.86 11.66 1.71
N ASP A 156 -26.13 11.29 1.61
CA ASP A 156 -26.93 10.85 2.76
C ASP A 156 -26.71 9.35 3.00
N LEU A 157 -26.04 8.99 4.09
CA LEU A 157 -25.76 7.59 4.43
C LEU A 157 -27.04 6.76 4.70
N LEU A 158 -28.17 7.40 5.00
CA LEU A 158 -29.46 6.71 5.13
C LEU A 158 -30.10 6.36 3.77
N SER A 159 -29.53 6.87 2.68
CA SER A 159 -29.96 6.56 1.31
C SER A 159 -29.27 5.34 0.69
N LEU A 160 -28.34 4.72 1.43
CA LEU A 160 -27.67 3.49 0.99
C LEU A 160 -28.67 2.34 0.84
N ASP A 161 -28.74 1.75 -0.35
CA ASP A 161 -29.78 0.79 -0.72
C ASP A 161 -29.27 -0.55 -1.29
N GLY A 162 -27.95 -0.76 -1.26
CA GLY A 162 -27.29 -1.93 -1.84
C GLY A 162 -26.90 -1.76 -3.32
N ILE A 163 -27.32 -0.68 -3.98
CA ILE A 163 -26.87 -0.31 -5.34
C ILE A 163 -25.79 0.77 -5.28
N ASN A 164 -25.87 1.68 -4.31
CA ASN A 164 -24.93 2.78 -4.09
C ASN A 164 -24.05 2.59 -2.83
N GLY A 165 -24.07 1.38 -2.27
CA GLY A 165 -23.41 1.04 -1.01
C GLY A 165 -24.36 0.46 0.03
N PHE A 166 -23.83 0.13 1.21
CA PHE A 166 -24.55 -0.56 2.27
C PHE A 166 -23.95 -0.33 3.64
N ARG A 167 -24.73 -0.64 4.69
CA ARG A 167 -24.33 -0.47 6.09
C ARG A 167 -23.88 -1.79 6.72
N LEU A 168 -22.79 -1.79 7.47
CA LEU A 168 -22.28 -2.92 8.25
C LEU A 168 -22.60 -2.73 9.73
N ASP A 169 -23.34 -3.68 10.28
CA ASP A 169 -23.74 -3.73 11.68
C ASP A 169 -22.85 -4.68 12.47
N SER A 170 -21.97 -4.14 13.30
CA SER A 170 -21.19 -4.96 14.21
C SER A 170 -22.07 -5.58 15.28
N LYS A 171 -21.63 -6.73 15.80
CA LYS A 171 -22.22 -7.28 17.01
C LYS A 171 -21.97 -6.33 18.18
N ALA A 172 -23.01 -6.05 18.98
CA ALA A 172 -22.89 -5.23 20.18
C ALA A 172 -21.80 -5.74 21.12
N ALA A 173 -20.66 -5.05 21.11
CA ALA A 173 -19.62 -5.18 22.11
C ALA A 173 -19.95 -4.25 23.28
N TYR A 174 -19.60 -4.66 24.49
CA TYR A 174 -19.66 -3.74 25.61
C TYR A 174 -18.60 -2.67 25.38
N ASN A 175 -19.03 -1.43 25.18
CA ASN A 175 -18.18 -0.24 25.19
C ASN A 175 -17.17 -0.12 24.04
N ALA A 176 -17.42 -0.61 22.82
CA ALA A 176 -16.46 -0.55 21.71
C ALA A 176 -15.70 0.79 21.65
N SER A 177 -14.46 0.80 22.12
CA SER A 177 -13.68 2.04 22.27
C SER A 177 -12.96 2.42 20.98
N HIS A 178 -12.97 1.51 20.01
CA HIS A 178 -12.30 1.63 18.73
C HIS A 178 -13.03 0.78 17.70
N HIS A 179 -13.10 1.30 16.47
CA HIS A 179 -13.81 0.69 15.35
C HIS A 179 -12.99 1.04 14.10
N GLU A 180 -12.21 0.06 13.64
CA GLU A 180 -11.23 0.21 12.56
C GLU A 180 -11.71 -0.50 11.31
N VAL A 181 -11.45 0.10 10.15
CA VAL A 181 -11.85 -0.44 8.84
C VAL A 181 -10.69 -0.35 7.87
N SER A 182 -10.59 -1.32 6.96
CA SER A 182 -9.68 -1.29 5.82
C SER A 182 -10.20 -2.20 4.72
N SER A 183 -9.67 -2.07 3.50
CA SER A 183 -9.74 -3.15 2.52
C SER A 183 -9.00 -4.38 3.05
N ALA A 184 -9.46 -5.57 2.66
CA ALA A 184 -8.78 -6.84 2.84
C ALA A 184 -8.15 -7.35 1.53
N GLY A 185 -8.31 -6.62 0.43
CA GLY A 185 -8.00 -7.10 -0.93
C GLY A 185 -8.88 -8.29 -1.31
N ASP A 186 -8.53 -9.00 -2.37
CA ASP A 186 -9.20 -10.24 -2.78
C ASP A 186 -8.64 -11.45 -2.02
N ILE A 187 -8.92 -11.52 -0.71
CA ILE A 187 -8.43 -12.59 0.17
C ILE A 187 -8.97 -13.97 -0.21
N ASN A 188 -10.04 -14.02 -1.00
CA ASN A 188 -10.71 -15.26 -1.37
C ASN A 188 -10.51 -15.65 -2.86
N GLY A 189 -9.95 -14.76 -3.67
CA GLY A 189 -9.62 -14.98 -5.08
C GLY A 189 -10.82 -15.04 -6.01
N ASP A 190 -11.92 -14.35 -5.68
CA ASP A 190 -13.11 -14.31 -6.53
C ASP A 190 -13.19 -13.09 -7.45
N GLY A 191 -12.17 -12.24 -7.42
CA GLY A 191 -11.98 -11.07 -8.26
C GLY A 191 -12.72 -9.83 -7.76
N PHE A 192 -13.16 -9.81 -6.50
CA PHE A 192 -13.76 -8.66 -5.84
C PHE A 192 -12.95 -8.33 -4.59
N ASP A 193 -12.76 -7.04 -4.32
CA ASP A 193 -12.11 -6.64 -3.08
C ASP A 193 -13.00 -6.93 -1.87
N ASP A 194 -12.38 -7.43 -0.81
CA ASP A 194 -13.02 -7.78 0.45
C ASP A 194 -12.75 -6.70 1.51
N LEU A 195 -13.47 -6.75 2.62
CA LEU A 195 -13.43 -5.75 3.68
C LEU A 195 -12.98 -6.36 5.00
N ILE A 196 -12.15 -5.67 5.77
CA ILE A 196 -11.81 -6.05 7.15
C ILE A 196 -12.25 -5.00 8.16
N ILE A 197 -12.91 -5.46 9.24
CA ILE A 197 -13.48 -4.61 10.29
C ILE A 197 -12.99 -5.09 11.65
N GLY A 198 -12.24 -4.24 12.34
CA GLY A 198 -11.77 -4.45 13.71
C GLY A 198 -12.70 -3.80 14.72
N VAL A 199 -13.29 -4.62 15.61
CA VAL A 199 -14.20 -4.19 16.67
C VAL A 199 -13.54 -4.47 18.01
N LEU A 200 -12.87 -3.46 18.55
CA LEU A 200 -12.23 -3.56 19.85
C LEU A 200 -13.29 -3.70 20.95
N ASN A 201 -13.20 -4.76 21.75
CA ASN A 201 -14.01 -4.93 22.95
C ASN A 201 -13.18 -4.48 24.17
N PRO A 202 -13.30 -3.23 24.63
CA PRO A 202 -12.52 -2.82 25.79
C PRO A 202 -13.04 -3.55 27.02
N PHE A 203 -12.07 -4.11 27.75
CA PHE A 203 -12.09 -4.44 29.16
C PHE A 203 -13.47 -4.36 29.84
N SER A 204 -14.07 -5.53 30.11
CA SER A 204 -15.24 -5.64 30.98
C SER A 204 -14.80 -6.07 32.38
N PRO A 205 -14.59 -5.16 33.35
CA PRO A 205 -14.42 -5.54 34.74
C PRO A 205 -15.80 -5.80 35.34
N VAL A 206 -16.54 -6.81 34.85
CA VAL A 206 -17.63 -7.36 35.66
C VAL A 206 -16.99 -8.30 36.67
N PRO A 207 -17.06 -8.02 37.99
CA PRO A 207 -16.41 -8.83 39.03
C PRO A 207 -16.95 -10.27 39.13
N GLU A 208 -18.00 -10.61 38.39
CA GLU A 208 -18.77 -11.84 38.59
C GLU A 208 -18.30 -13.00 37.71
N ASP A 209 -17.64 -12.75 36.55
CA ASP A 209 -17.31 -13.82 35.60
C ASP A 209 -15.81 -14.01 35.30
N ASN A 210 -14.94 -13.03 35.56
CA ASN A 210 -13.48 -13.15 35.35
C ASN A 210 -13.07 -13.57 33.91
N VAL A 211 -13.96 -13.39 32.91
CA VAL A 211 -13.72 -13.71 31.50
C VAL A 211 -13.16 -12.47 30.81
N TYR A 212 -11.87 -12.52 30.48
CA TYR A 212 -11.26 -11.52 29.61
C TYR A 212 -11.72 -11.78 28.17
N ARG A 213 -12.44 -10.83 27.58
CA ARG A 213 -12.89 -10.93 26.19
C ARG A 213 -11.75 -10.50 25.28
N SER A 214 -11.55 -11.27 24.22
CA SER A 214 -10.82 -10.83 23.03
C SER A 214 -11.66 -9.77 22.30
N GLY A 215 -11.04 -8.89 21.51
CA GLY A 215 -11.77 -8.12 20.51
C GLY A 215 -12.27 -9.02 19.37
N ASP A 216 -13.05 -8.46 18.46
CA ASP A 216 -13.64 -9.19 17.34
C ASP A 216 -13.14 -8.59 16.02
N VAL A 217 -12.83 -9.44 15.03
CA VAL A 217 -12.50 -8.99 13.67
C VAL A 217 -13.40 -9.72 12.68
N TYR A 218 -13.90 -9.01 11.68
CA TYR A 218 -14.77 -9.55 10.66
C TYR A 218 -14.17 -9.28 9.28
N VAL A 219 -14.21 -10.28 8.40
CA VAL A 219 -13.92 -10.11 6.98
C VAL A 219 -15.23 -10.30 6.22
N VAL A 220 -15.58 -9.38 5.33
CA VAL A 220 -16.81 -9.43 4.51
C VAL A 220 -16.40 -9.54 3.06
N PHE A 221 -16.96 -10.51 2.34
CA PHE A 221 -16.59 -10.70 0.94
C PHE A 221 -17.32 -9.74 0.00
N GLY A 222 -16.58 -9.23 -0.99
CA GLY A 222 -17.08 -8.54 -2.16
C GLY A 222 -17.92 -9.45 -3.05
N LYS A 223 -18.63 -8.85 -4.01
CA LYS A 223 -19.43 -9.56 -5.01
C LYS A 223 -20.02 -8.60 -6.04
N SER A 224 -20.27 -9.14 -7.23
CA SER A 224 -20.90 -8.39 -8.34
C SER A 224 -22.25 -7.70 -8.09
N SER A 225 -23.08 -8.18 -7.15
CA SER A 225 -24.46 -7.68 -6.98
C SER A 225 -25.18 -8.24 -5.74
N ASP A 226 -26.45 -7.85 -5.57
CA ASP A 226 -27.37 -8.32 -4.53
C ASP A 226 -26.94 -7.93 -3.09
N PHE A 227 -26.26 -6.79 -2.91
CA PHE A 227 -26.03 -6.24 -1.58
C PHE A 227 -27.37 -5.85 -0.93
N SER A 228 -27.53 -6.20 0.34
CA SER A 228 -28.63 -5.69 1.14
C SER A 228 -28.28 -4.28 1.64
N THR A 229 -29.29 -3.48 1.94
CA THR A 229 -29.10 -2.14 2.53
C THR A 229 -28.28 -2.16 3.82
N SER A 230 -28.31 -3.28 4.54
CA SER A 230 -27.48 -3.53 5.72
C SER A 230 -27.09 -5.00 5.84
N LEU A 231 -25.93 -5.27 6.44
CA LEU A 231 -25.43 -6.60 6.79
C LEU A 231 -25.09 -6.66 8.29
N ASP A 232 -25.71 -7.60 9.00
CA ASP A 232 -25.32 -7.94 10.38
C ASP A 232 -24.08 -8.83 10.33
N LEU A 233 -22.96 -8.36 10.87
CA LEU A 233 -21.68 -9.08 10.86
C LEU A 233 -21.74 -10.39 11.66
N SER A 234 -22.74 -10.60 12.52
CA SER A 234 -22.96 -11.90 13.17
C SER A 234 -23.61 -12.94 12.26
N ALA A 235 -24.06 -12.55 11.07
CA ALA A 235 -24.65 -13.43 10.06
C ALA A 235 -23.63 -13.96 9.04
N LEU A 236 -22.35 -13.66 9.22
CA LEU A 236 -21.27 -14.21 8.38
C LEU A 236 -21.20 -15.74 8.52
N ASP A 237 -21.13 -16.44 7.39
CA ASP A 237 -21.29 -17.90 7.33
C ASP A 237 -20.17 -18.65 6.60
N GLY A 238 -19.13 -17.94 6.18
CA GLY A 238 -18.01 -18.46 5.39
C GLY A 238 -18.18 -18.31 3.88
N ASN A 239 -19.39 -18.02 3.37
CA ASN A 239 -19.63 -17.72 1.95
C ASN A 239 -19.79 -16.22 1.67
N ASN A 240 -20.08 -15.42 2.69
CA ASN A 240 -20.26 -13.96 2.60
C ASN A 240 -19.24 -13.22 3.49
N GLY A 241 -18.20 -13.92 3.91
CA GLY A 241 -17.24 -13.47 4.92
C GLY A 241 -17.19 -14.38 6.14
N PHE A 242 -16.35 -14.01 7.10
CA PHE A 242 -16.10 -14.80 8.31
C PHE A 242 -15.71 -13.93 9.52
N HIS A 243 -15.75 -14.54 10.69
CA HIS A 243 -15.40 -13.92 11.97
C HIS A 243 -14.09 -14.48 12.53
N LEU A 244 -13.18 -13.61 12.94
CA LEU A 244 -11.91 -13.95 13.56
C LEU A 244 -11.96 -13.69 15.07
N THR A 245 -11.40 -14.63 15.82
CA THR A 245 -11.30 -14.58 17.28
C THR A 245 -9.87 -14.76 17.75
N GLY A 246 -9.53 -14.08 18.85
CA GLY A 246 -8.21 -14.10 19.45
C GLY A 246 -8.17 -14.85 20.78
N VAL A 247 -7.05 -14.71 21.46
CA VAL A 247 -6.83 -15.29 22.78
C VAL A 247 -7.55 -14.45 23.84
N SER A 248 -8.15 -15.11 24.83
CA SER A 248 -8.83 -14.45 25.94
C SER A 248 -7.99 -13.32 26.57
N GLY A 249 -8.47 -12.07 26.45
CA GLY A 249 -7.83 -10.88 27.02
C GLY A 249 -6.81 -10.16 26.13
N ASP A 250 -6.73 -10.52 24.86
CA ASP A 250 -6.12 -9.67 23.84
C ASP A 250 -7.10 -8.59 23.33
N HIS A 251 -6.58 -7.48 22.82
CA HIS A 251 -7.38 -6.46 22.16
C HIS A 251 -7.38 -6.71 20.64
N LEU A 252 -7.74 -7.92 20.20
CA LEU A 252 -7.80 -8.26 18.78
C LEU A 252 -8.61 -7.21 17.98
N GLY A 253 -8.11 -6.82 16.82
CA GLY A 253 -8.80 -5.85 15.96
C GLY A 253 -8.68 -4.41 16.45
N SER A 254 -7.68 -4.08 17.28
CA SER A 254 -7.36 -2.69 17.61
C SER A 254 -6.81 -1.88 16.43
N SER A 255 -6.44 -2.56 15.35
CA SER A 255 -5.98 -2.03 14.07
C SER A 255 -5.91 -3.23 13.14
N VAL A 256 -6.41 -3.04 11.93
CA VAL A 256 -6.52 -4.03 10.85
C VAL A 256 -6.08 -3.36 9.56
N SER A 257 -5.52 -4.13 8.63
CA SER A 257 -5.14 -3.67 7.30
C SER A 257 -5.02 -4.87 6.37
N ARG A 258 -5.13 -4.64 5.05
CA ARG A 258 -4.58 -5.54 4.05
C ARG A 258 -3.09 -5.74 4.32
N ALA A 259 -2.58 -6.93 4.03
CA ALA A 259 -1.15 -7.22 4.05
C ALA A 259 -0.59 -7.38 2.63
N GLY A 260 -1.45 -7.53 1.62
CA GLY A 260 -1.04 -7.90 0.26
C GLY A 260 -0.71 -9.39 0.18
N ASP A 261 -0.16 -9.85 -0.92
CA ASP A 261 0.27 -11.24 -1.08
C ASP A 261 1.68 -11.44 -0.50
N ILE A 262 1.77 -11.54 0.82
CA ILE A 262 3.08 -11.61 1.51
C ILE A 262 3.77 -12.97 1.34
N ASN A 263 3.05 -13.95 0.78
CA ASN A 263 3.49 -15.33 0.67
C ASN A 263 3.63 -15.81 -0.79
N GLY A 264 3.15 -15.02 -1.75
CA GLY A 264 3.23 -15.22 -3.20
C GLY A 264 2.34 -16.36 -3.69
N ASP A 265 1.19 -16.58 -3.08
CA ASP A 265 0.23 -17.60 -3.54
C ASP A 265 -0.91 -17.04 -4.41
N GLY A 266 -0.87 -15.74 -4.69
CA GLY A 266 -1.77 -15.01 -5.57
C GLY A 266 -3.06 -14.54 -4.90
N TYR A 267 -3.15 -14.59 -3.57
CA TYR A 267 -4.29 -14.10 -2.81
C TYR A 267 -3.82 -13.02 -1.84
N ASP A 268 -4.64 -11.98 -1.65
CA ASP A 268 -4.34 -10.98 -0.64
C ASP A 268 -4.41 -11.58 0.77
N ASP A 269 -3.48 -11.18 1.63
CA ASP A 269 -3.43 -11.53 3.04
C ASP A 269 -3.93 -10.36 3.90
N VAL A 270 -4.19 -10.62 5.19
CA VAL A 270 -4.58 -9.55 6.14
C VAL A 270 -3.72 -9.55 7.39
N ILE A 271 -3.39 -8.35 7.88
CA ILE A 271 -2.66 -8.15 9.13
C ILE A 271 -3.56 -7.54 10.20
N ILE A 272 -3.49 -8.11 11.39
CA ILE A 272 -4.39 -7.81 12.50
C ILE A 272 -3.59 -7.63 13.79
N SER A 273 -3.74 -6.49 14.44
CA SER A 273 -3.16 -6.26 15.76
C SER A 273 -4.01 -6.88 16.88
N ALA A 274 -3.34 -7.33 17.94
CA ALA A 274 -3.96 -7.90 19.13
C ALA A 274 -3.17 -7.50 20.39
N LYS A 275 -3.30 -6.24 20.77
CA LYS A 275 -2.59 -5.69 21.93
C LYS A 275 -3.11 -6.28 23.25
N GLY A 276 -2.49 -7.31 23.80
CA GLY A 276 -2.97 -7.95 25.03
C GLY A 276 -2.45 -7.35 26.33
N TYR A 277 -3.12 -7.67 27.43
CA TYR A 277 -2.62 -7.35 28.79
C TYR A 277 -1.32 -8.10 29.13
N TYR A 278 -1.13 -9.28 28.55
CA TYR A 278 -0.01 -10.18 28.85
C TYR A 278 1.06 -10.23 27.75
N SER A 279 0.71 -9.84 26.52
CA SER A 279 1.61 -9.82 25.37
C SER A 279 1.02 -8.95 24.26
N ASP A 280 1.86 -8.16 23.61
CA ASP A 280 1.51 -7.47 22.37
C ASP A 280 1.80 -8.40 21.20
N ASN A 281 0.72 -8.86 20.54
CA ASN A 281 0.80 -9.73 19.39
C ASN A 281 0.19 -9.04 18.17
N SER A 282 0.61 -9.48 17.00
CA SER A 282 -0.08 -9.25 15.73
C SER A 282 -0.13 -10.55 14.96
N TYR A 283 -1.07 -10.66 14.02
CA TYR A 283 -1.31 -11.86 13.25
C TYR A 283 -1.39 -11.51 11.78
N VAL A 284 -0.81 -12.36 10.93
CA VAL A 284 -1.14 -12.40 9.51
C VAL A 284 -1.97 -13.65 9.26
N LEU A 285 -3.09 -13.50 8.57
CA LEU A 285 -3.91 -14.59 8.07
C LEU A 285 -3.75 -14.64 6.55
N PHE A 286 -3.44 -15.82 6.02
CA PHE A 286 -3.29 -15.97 4.58
C PHE A 286 -4.62 -16.11 3.85
N GLY A 287 -4.69 -15.47 2.67
CA GLY A 287 -5.72 -15.65 1.67
C GLY A 287 -5.73 -17.06 1.08
N LYS A 288 -6.84 -17.42 0.42
CA LYS A 288 -7.00 -18.69 -0.30
C LYS A 288 -8.35 -18.81 -1.02
N ALA A 289 -8.34 -19.55 -2.13
CA ALA A 289 -9.55 -19.96 -2.86
C ALA A 289 -10.39 -21.06 -2.18
N ASP A 290 -9.82 -21.84 -1.25
CA ASP A 290 -10.49 -23.03 -0.66
C ASP A 290 -11.63 -22.68 0.32
N GLY A 291 -12.02 -21.40 0.38
CA GLY A 291 -13.08 -20.87 1.21
C GLY A 291 -12.73 -20.85 2.70
N PHE A 292 -13.49 -20.04 3.44
CA PHE A 292 -13.26 -19.81 4.87
C PHE A 292 -14.38 -20.40 5.73
N SER A 293 -14.02 -20.81 6.94
CA SER A 293 -15.04 -21.19 7.93
C SER A 293 -15.69 -19.93 8.47
N ALA A 294 -16.99 -19.97 8.76
CA ALA A 294 -17.74 -18.85 9.36
C ALA A 294 -17.07 -18.20 10.57
N SER A 295 -16.29 -18.98 11.34
CA SER A 295 -15.48 -18.49 12.45
C SER A 295 -14.14 -19.20 12.52
N MET A 296 -13.07 -18.45 12.77
CA MET A 296 -11.70 -18.97 12.89
C MET A 296 -11.00 -18.36 14.12
N ASP A 297 -10.12 -19.14 14.73
CA ASP A 297 -9.34 -18.77 15.92
C ASP A 297 -7.88 -18.59 15.51
N LEU A 298 -7.35 -17.38 15.68
CA LEU A 298 -5.99 -17.01 15.28
C LEU A 298 -4.90 -17.68 16.14
N SER A 299 -5.26 -18.29 17.27
CA SER A 299 -4.33 -19.15 18.01
C SER A 299 -3.99 -20.46 17.29
N GLY A 300 -4.77 -20.81 16.25
CA GLY A 300 -4.57 -21.99 15.41
C GLY A 300 -3.63 -21.79 14.21
N LEU A 301 -3.06 -20.59 14.03
CA LEU A 301 -2.13 -20.31 12.94
C LEU A 301 -0.84 -21.15 13.08
N ASP A 302 -0.39 -21.76 11.97
CA ASP A 302 0.71 -22.73 12.00
C ASP A 302 1.84 -22.45 11.00
N GLY A 303 1.75 -21.35 10.25
CA GLY A 303 2.70 -20.95 9.21
C GLY A 303 2.27 -21.36 7.80
N SER A 304 1.28 -22.24 7.66
CA SER A 304 0.67 -22.61 6.36
C SER A 304 -0.65 -21.89 6.07
N ASN A 305 -1.23 -21.26 7.08
CA ASN A 305 -2.50 -20.53 7.01
C ASN A 305 -2.37 -19.11 7.61
N GLY A 306 -1.14 -18.64 7.78
CA GLY A 306 -0.80 -17.42 8.51
C GLY A 306 0.10 -17.70 9.72
N PHE A 307 0.49 -16.64 10.42
CA PHE A 307 1.42 -16.69 11.55
C PHE A 307 1.23 -15.53 12.53
N ARG A 308 1.90 -15.63 13.68
CA ARG A 308 1.88 -14.61 14.75
C ARG A 308 3.22 -13.91 14.91
N PHE A 309 3.21 -12.61 15.12
CA PHE A 309 4.34 -11.84 15.62
C PHE A 309 4.34 -11.79 17.15
N ASP A 310 5.48 -12.09 17.77
CA ASP A 310 5.69 -11.88 19.20
C ASP A 310 6.41 -10.53 19.43
N GLY A 311 5.83 -9.63 20.23
CA GLY A 311 6.51 -8.42 20.71
C GLY A 311 6.19 -7.12 19.98
N GLY A 312 4.98 -6.97 19.44
CA GLY A 312 4.51 -5.76 18.76
C GLY A 312 3.06 -5.86 18.32
N GLY A 313 2.34 -4.73 18.26
CA GLY A 313 0.95 -4.74 17.81
C GLY A 313 0.08 -3.60 18.31
N LEU A 314 0.57 -2.36 18.22
CA LEU A 314 -0.31 -1.20 18.45
C LEU A 314 -1.14 -0.86 17.21
N LEU A 315 -0.45 -0.71 16.09
CA LEU A 315 -1.00 -0.35 14.79
C LEU A 315 -0.26 -1.19 13.76
N VAL A 316 -0.98 -1.69 12.77
CA VAL A 316 -0.46 -2.46 11.65
C VAL A 316 -0.90 -1.81 10.34
N SER A 317 -0.10 -2.00 9.29
CA SER A 317 -0.41 -1.61 7.91
C SER A 317 0.32 -2.55 6.97
N ASP A 318 -0.14 -2.61 5.73
CA ASP A 318 0.67 -2.94 4.57
C ASP A 318 1.92 -2.03 4.48
N ALA A 319 2.97 -2.57 3.87
CA ALA A 319 4.15 -1.83 3.41
C ALA A 319 4.29 -1.82 1.88
N GLY A 320 3.54 -2.65 1.15
CA GLY A 320 3.84 -2.95 -0.24
C GLY A 320 5.15 -3.73 -0.38
N ASP A 321 5.68 -3.90 -1.58
CA ASP A 321 6.96 -4.55 -1.82
C ASP A 321 8.13 -3.53 -1.76
N VAL A 322 8.63 -3.29 -0.54
CA VAL A 322 9.64 -2.24 -0.32
C VAL A 322 11.05 -2.66 -0.74
N ASN A 323 11.22 -3.95 -1.07
CA ASN A 323 12.51 -4.53 -1.38
C ASN A 323 12.60 -5.06 -2.83
N GLY A 324 11.49 -5.10 -3.55
CA GLY A 324 11.34 -5.50 -4.95
C GLY A 324 11.66 -6.97 -5.17
N ASP A 325 11.25 -7.85 -4.25
CA ASP A 325 11.35 -9.30 -4.39
C ASP A 325 10.06 -9.97 -4.87
N GLY A 326 9.02 -9.17 -5.14
CA GLY A 326 7.72 -9.57 -5.65
C GLY A 326 6.76 -10.08 -4.58
N PHE A 327 7.05 -9.84 -3.30
CA PHE A 327 6.17 -10.19 -2.19
C PHE A 327 5.84 -8.94 -1.39
N ASP A 328 4.56 -8.77 -1.03
CA ASP A 328 4.20 -7.65 -0.17
C ASP A 328 4.80 -7.79 1.23
N ASP A 329 5.13 -6.64 1.82
CA ASP A 329 5.70 -6.51 3.15
C ASP A 329 4.67 -5.94 4.14
N VAL A 330 4.96 -6.05 5.44
CA VAL A 330 4.06 -5.55 6.49
C VAL A 330 4.76 -4.67 7.53
N ILE A 331 4.01 -3.68 8.04
CA ILE A 331 4.45 -2.77 9.09
C ILE A 331 3.79 -3.12 10.43
N ILE A 332 4.59 -3.21 11.49
CA ILE A 332 4.14 -3.39 12.87
C ILE A 332 4.68 -2.25 13.74
N ASN A 333 3.80 -1.38 14.21
CA ASN A 333 4.14 -0.31 15.14
C ASN A 333 4.06 -0.79 16.60
N THR A 334 5.06 -0.42 17.40
CA THR A 334 5.16 -0.81 18.81
C THR A 334 5.44 0.40 19.70
N SER A 335 5.10 0.29 20.99
CA SER A 335 5.56 1.23 22.00
C SER A 335 6.04 0.48 23.24
N ASP A 336 7.29 0.68 23.61
CA ASP A 336 7.88 0.12 24.82
C ASP A 336 8.32 1.24 25.76
N TYR A 337 7.62 1.38 26.89
CA TYR A 337 8.02 2.25 28.01
C TYR A 337 8.43 3.69 27.63
N GLY A 338 7.84 4.23 26.55
CA GLY A 338 8.08 5.59 26.05
C GLY A 338 8.95 5.69 24.80
N SER A 339 9.59 4.60 24.37
CA SER A 339 10.18 4.49 23.03
C SER A 339 9.14 3.94 22.05
N LYS A 340 9.12 4.47 20.83
CA LYS A 340 8.25 4.02 19.75
C LYS A 340 9.12 3.60 18.58
N TYR A 341 8.81 2.43 18.04
CA TYR A 341 9.54 1.80 16.94
C TYR A 341 8.53 1.21 15.97
N SER A 342 8.94 1.11 14.71
CA SER A 342 8.18 0.43 13.68
C SER A 342 9.04 -0.72 13.15
N TYR A 343 8.44 -1.87 12.91
CA TYR A 343 9.10 -2.99 12.26
C TYR A 343 8.51 -3.16 10.88
N VAL A 344 9.35 -3.33 9.88
CA VAL A 344 8.95 -3.75 8.54
C VAL A 344 9.43 -5.19 8.39
N VAL A 345 8.54 -6.10 8.03
CA VAL A 345 8.86 -7.52 7.87
C VAL A 345 8.61 -7.91 6.43
N PHE A 346 9.62 -8.53 5.82
CA PHE A 346 9.54 -8.86 4.41
C PHE A 346 8.71 -10.12 4.12
N GLY A 347 7.92 -10.05 3.06
CA GLY A 347 7.25 -11.17 2.42
C GLY A 347 8.24 -12.22 1.92
N LYS A 348 7.77 -13.44 1.62
CA LYS A 348 8.57 -14.50 0.98
C LYS A 348 7.76 -15.74 0.61
N SER A 349 8.18 -16.37 -0.50
CA SER A 349 7.69 -17.69 -0.94
C SER A 349 8.17 -18.89 -0.09
N SER A 350 9.23 -18.74 0.71
CA SER A 350 9.82 -19.87 1.47
C SER A 350 8.95 -20.38 2.63
N GLY A 351 7.78 -19.78 2.83
CA GLY A 351 6.84 -20.09 3.90
C GLY A 351 7.25 -19.51 5.26
N PHE A 352 6.26 -19.31 6.12
CA PHE A 352 6.45 -18.76 7.45
C PHE A 352 6.38 -19.86 8.51
N SER A 353 7.05 -19.63 9.64
CA SER A 353 6.78 -20.42 10.85
C SER A 353 5.54 -19.87 11.53
N ALA A 354 4.84 -20.69 12.32
CA ALA A 354 3.69 -20.25 13.12
C ALA A 354 3.93 -18.98 13.97
N THR A 355 5.19 -18.71 14.32
CA THR A 355 5.63 -17.54 15.08
C THR A 355 6.82 -16.87 14.41
N PHE A 356 6.80 -15.55 14.35
CA PHE A 356 7.89 -14.70 13.88
C PHE A 356 8.43 -13.84 15.04
N ASP A 357 9.74 -13.84 15.22
CA ASP A 357 10.43 -13.07 16.26
C ASP A 357 11.01 -11.79 15.67
N LEU A 358 10.41 -10.64 16.00
CA LEU A 358 10.80 -9.31 15.52
C LEU A 358 12.23 -8.92 15.94
N SER A 359 12.81 -9.55 16.97
CA SER A 359 14.20 -9.31 17.36
C SER A 359 15.22 -9.98 16.43
N GLY A 360 14.75 -10.89 15.56
CA GLY A 360 15.55 -11.59 14.56
C GLY A 360 15.68 -10.87 13.22
N LEU A 361 15.14 -9.64 13.09
CA LEU A 361 15.32 -8.85 11.88
C LEU A 361 16.78 -8.48 11.66
N ASP A 362 17.28 -8.72 10.46
CA ASP A 362 18.69 -8.53 10.10
C ASP A 362 18.92 -7.65 8.86
N GLY A 363 17.84 -7.16 8.24
CA GLY A 363 17.88 -6.35 7.02
C GLY A 363 17.64 -7.15 5.74
N SER A 364 17.73 -8.48 5.79
CA SER A 364 17.38 -9.38 4.67
C SER A 364 15.99 -10.00 4.80
N ASN A 365 15.36 -9.86 5.96
CA ASN A 365 14.02 -10.38 6.28
C ASN A 365 13.13 -9.31 6.90
N GLY A 366 13.49 -8.04 6.69
CA GLY A 366 12.90 -6.87 7.34
C GLY A 366 13.88 -6.09 8.20
N PHE A 367 13.41 -4.97 8.74
CA PHE A 367 14.20 -4.05 9.56
C PHE A 367 13.35 -3.34 10.63
N ARG A 368 14.02 -2.75 11.62
CA ARG A 368 13.41 -1.85 12.60
C ARG A 368 13.69 -0.39 12.27
N PHE A 369 12.68 0.46 12.27
CA PHE A 369 12.80 1.91 12.16
C PHE A 369 12.68 2.59 13.53
N ASP A 370 13.68 3.42 13.87
CA ASP A 370 13.78 4.14 15.14
C ASP A 370 13.51 5.64 14.94
N GLY A 371 12.50 6.19 15.64
CA GLY A 371 12.30 7.64 15.77
C GLY A 371 10.92 8.18 15.37
N ALA A 372 10.03 7.34 14.86
CA ALA A 372 8.63 7.70 14.63
C ALA A 372 7.73 7.31 15.80
N GLY A 373 6.58 7.98 15.91
CA GLY A 373 5.67 7.79 17.03
C GLY A 373 4.17 7.93 16.75
N GLY A 374 3.80 8.10 15.50
CA GLY A 374 2.43 8.11 14.98
C GLY A 374 2.04 6.78 14.34
N GLY A 375 1.10 6.84 13.40
CA GLY A 375 0.82 5.72 12.49
C GLY A 375 1.92 5.55 11.44
N ALA A 376 1.91 4.44 10.73
CA ALA A 376 2.75 4.20 9.58
C ALA A 376 1.95 3.43 8.53
N SER A 377 2.32 3.57 7.26
CA SER A 377 1.64 2.96 6.12
C SER A 377 2.62 2.87 4.94
N SER A 378 2.28 2.06 3.94
CA SER A 378 2.86 2.20 2.61
C SER A 378 2.64 3.63 2.10
N ALA A 379 3.66 4.15 1.41
CA ALA A 379 3.59 5.38 0.65
C ALA A 379 3.27 5.13 -0.83
N GLY A 380 3.32 3.87 -1.30
CA GLY A 380 3.40 3.56 -2.73
C GLY A 380 4.77 3.92 -3.31
N ASP A 381 4.93 3.86 -4.63
CA ASP A 381 6.17 4.25 -5.31
C ASP A 381 6.16 5.76 -5.60
N ILE A 382 6.56 6.55 -4.60
CA ILE A 382 6.43 8.02 -4.68
C ILE A 382 7.57 8.67 -5.46
N ASN A 383 8.64 7.92 -5.76
CA ASN A 383 9.78 8.40 -6.55
C ASN A 383 9.89 7.71 -7.92
N GLY A 384 9.03 6.74 -8.21
CA GLY A 384 8.95 6.03 -9.48
C GLY A 384 10.17 5.14 -9.71
N ASP A 385 10.76 4.57 -8.65
CA ASP A 385 11.93 3.70 -8.76
C ASP A 385 11.60 2.20 -8.78
N GLY A 386 10.30 1.86 -8.77
CA GLY A 386 9.75 0.52 -8.87
C GLY A 386 9.67 -0.22 -7.53
N PHE A 387 9.86 0.48 -6.41
CA PHE A 387 9.78 -0.09 -5.07
C PHE A 387 8.78 0.71 -4.24
N ASP A 388 7.96 0.02 -3.46
CA ASP A 388 7.08 0.72 -2.54
C ASP A 388 7.89 1.44 -1.45
N ASP A 389 7.48 2.68 -1.17
CA ASP A 389 8.06 3.52 -0.15
C ASP A 389 7.26 3.44 1.16
N LEU A 390 7.80 4.01 2.23
CA LEU A 390 7.20 3.95 3.55
C LEU A 390 7.06 5.32 4.19
N ILE A 391 5.91 5.58 4.82
CA ILE A 391 5.69 6.78 5.62
C ILE A 391 5.45 6.46 7.10
N PHE A 392 6.17 7.18 7.97
CA PHE A 392 6.09 7.03 9.42
C PHE A 392 5.74 8.36 10.09
N GLY A 393 4.56 8.44 10.67
CA GLY A 393 4.06 9.60 11.41
C GLY A 393 4.89 9.92 12.66
N ASN A 394 5.09 11.21 12.92
CA ASN A 394 5.73 11.72 14.13
C ASN A 394 4.98 12.96 14.66
N PRO A 395 3.73 12.80 15.13
CA PRO A 395 2.88 13.93 15.55
C PRO A 395 3.41 14.70 16.76
N TYR A 396 4.39 14.13 17.47
CA TYR A 396 4.99 14.75 18.65
C TYR A 396 6.40 15.30 18.37
N ALA A 397 6.77 15.47 17.09
CA ALA A 397 8.05 16.05 16.73
C ALA A 397 8.17 17.49 17.27
N ASP A 398 9.22 17.72 18.08
CA ASP A 398 9.56 19.05 18.63
C ASP A 398 10.61 19.72 17.76
N LEU A 399 10.22 20.79 17.07
CA LEU A 399 11.13 21.59 16.27
C LEU A 399 11.64 22.78 17.10
N ALA A 400 12.97 22.89 17.19
CA ALA A 400 13.64 23.89 18.00
C ALA A 400 13.17 25.32 17.67
N GLY A 401 12.50 25.97 18.63
CA GLY A 401 12.05 27.36 18.50
C GLY A 401 10.63 27.52 17.94
N VAL A 402 9.97 26.42 17.54
CA VAL A 402 8.55 26.41 17.11
C VAL A 402 7.69 25.63 18.09
N GLY A 403 8.15 24.47 18.58
CA GLY A 403 7.41 23.59 19.50
C GLY A 403 7.00 22.27 18.83
N PHE A 404 6.02 21.57 19.41
CA PHE A 404 5.49 20.30 18.88
C PHE A 404 4.69 20.51 17.59
N VAL A 405 5.36 20.67 16.46
CA VAL A 405 4.73 20.90 15.14
C VAL A 405 4.23 19.61 14.49
N GLY A 406 4.72 18.46 14.94
CA GLY A 406 4.52 17.19 14.25
C GLY A 406 5.33 17.09 12.95
N GLY A 407 5.18 15.98 12.25
CA GLY A 407 5.89 15.70 11.00
C GLY A 407 5.84 14.22 10.67
N SER A 408 6.56 13.81 9.65
CA SER A 408 6.65 12.39 9.24
C SER A 408 7.99 12.11 8.58
N TYR A 409 8.47 10.89 8.74
CA TYR A 409 9.63 10.39 8.00
C TYR A 409 9.14 9.58 6.82
N VAL A 410 9.78 9.76 5.67
CA VAL A 410 9.64 8.88 4.52
C VAL A 410 10.92 8.08 4.38
N VAL A 411 10.79 6.79 4.16
CA VAL A 411 11.90 5.86 3.86
C VAL A 411 11.65 5.29 2.49
N LEU A 412 12.64 5.40 1.60
CA LEU A 412 12.51 4.94 0.23
C LEU A 412 12.82 3.44 0.12
N GLY A 413 12.02 2.74 -0.67
CA GLY A 413 12.19 1.35 -1.09
C GLY A 413 13.50 1.14 -1.85
N LYS A 414 14.00 -0.11 -1.89
CA LYS A 414 15.21 -0.46 -2.67
C LYS A 414 15.54 -1.96 -2.66
N ALA A 415 16.09 -2.40 -3.80
CA ALA A 415 16.64 -3.75 -3.97
C ALA A 415 17.92 -4.06 -3.16
N SER A 416 18.70 -3.05 -2.75
CA SER A 416 20.01 -3.29 -2.12
C SER A 416 19.94 -3.82 -0.67
N GLY A 417 18.73 -4.09 -0.19
CA GLY A 417 18.44 -4.50 1.17
C GLY A 417 18.62 -3.37 2.18
N PHE A 418 18.14 -3.63 3.40
CA PHE A 418 18.15 -2.65 4.48
C PHE A 418 19.16 -3.05 5.57
N SER A 419 19.53 -2.12 6.43
CA SER A 419 20.17 -2.49 7.69
C SER A 419 19.11 -2.97 8.67
N ALA A 420 19.44 -3.96 9.52
CA ALA A 420 18.57 -4.45 10.58
C ALA A 420 17.89 -3.37 11.44
N THR A 421 18.53 -2.20 11.56
CA THR A 421 17.95 -1.01 12.18
C THR A 421 18.26 0.20 11.31
N LEU A 422 17.25 1.04 11.10
CA LEU A 422 17.35 2.34 10.46
C LEU A 422 16.98 3.42 11.48
N ASP A 423 17.85 4.41 11.65
CA ASP A 423 17.63 5.52 12.58
C ASP A 423 17.14 6.74 11.79
N SER A 424 16.03 7.34 12.23
CA SER A 424 15.46 8.58 11.70
C SER A 424 16.47 9.74 11.58
N ALA A 425 17.52 9.76 12.39
CA ALA A 425 18.58 10.76 12.33
C ALA A 425 19.57 10.55 11.16
N SER A 426 19.49 9.42 10.45
CA SER A 426 20.42 9.02 9.40
C SER A 426 19.71 8.39 8.19
N LEU A 427 18.79 9.14 7.58
CA LEU A 427 18.10 8.78 6.34
C LEU A 427 18.78 9.30 5.07
N ASP A 428 20.03 9.76 5.14
CA ASP A 428 20.72 10.35 3.98
C ASP A 428 20.79 9.37 2.80
N GLY A 429 20.07 9.68 1.71
CA GLY A 429 20.01 8.87 0.50
C GLY A 429 19.09 7.65 0.57
N VAL A 430 18.27 7.53 1.62
CA VAL A 430 17.26 6.46 1.77
C VAL A 430 15.93 7.00 2.32
N GLY A 431 15.73 8.31 2.30
CA GLY A 431 14.55 8.95 2.87
C GLY A 431 14.70 10.44 3.18
N PHE A 432 13.63 11.03 3.68
CA PHE A 432 13.54 12.45 4.02
C PHE A 432 12.52 12.71 5.13
N TYR A 433 12.41 13.96 5.59
CA TYR A 433 11.47 14.39 6.62
C TYR A 433 10.47 15.43 6.11
N LEU A 434 9.19 15.20 6.37
CA LEU A 434 8.10 16.13 6.16
C LEU A 434 7.89 16.97 7.42
N GLU A 435 8.21 18.26 7.33
CA GLU A 435 8.21 19.19 8.46
C GLU A 435 6.85 19.88 8.64
N GLY A 436 6.28 19.76 9.84
CA GLY A 436 5.02 20.38 10.23
C GLY A 436 5.05 21.91 10.23
N VAL A 437 3.85 22.51 10.17
CA VAL A 437 3.67 23.95 9.91
C VAL A 437 3.63 24.76 11.19
N ALA A 438 2.75 24.43 12.13
CA ALA A 438 2.60 25.16 13.39
C ALA A 438 2.51 24.22 14.61
N ALA A 439 2.86 24.77 15.77
CA ALA A 439 2.92 23.99 17.01
C ALA A 439 1.51 23.64 17.50
N GLY A 440 1.30 22.36 17.80
CA GLY A 440 0.01 21.81 18.18
C GLY A 440 -0.82 21.28 17.00
N ASP A 441 -0.33 21.37 15.77
CA ASP A 441 -1.06 20.88 14.58
C ASP A 441 -1.15 19.34 14.54
N ASP A 442 -0.27 18.65 15.26
CA ASP A 442 -0.18 17.18 15.34
C ASP A 442 -0.03 16.50 13.96
N LEU A 443 0.73 17.11 13.02
CA LEU A 443 0.98 16.54 11.69
C LEU A 443 1.56 15.12 11.77
N GLY A 444 1.06 14.21 10.94
CA GLY A 444 1.47 12.81 10.95
C GLY A 444 0.74 11.98 12.01
N ARG A 445 -0.40 12.48 12.51
CA ARG A 445 -1.28 11.73 13.41
C ARG A 445 -1.84 10.48 12.74
N SER A 446 -2.15 10.60 11.45
CA SER A 446 -2.55 9.56 10.49
C SER A 446 -1.83 9.89 9.17
N VAL A 447 -1.34 8.86 8.50
CA VAL A 447 -0.57 8.92 7.25
C VAL A 447 -0.99 7.74 6.38
N SER A 448 -0.92 7.90 5.06
CA SER A 448 -1.24 6.89 4.05
C SER A 448 -0.63 7.32 2.71
N SER A 449 -0.43 6.38 1.78
CA SER A 449 -0.47 6.71 0.35
C SER A 449 -1.80 7.40 0.01
N ALA A 450 -1.75 8.32 -0.93
CA ALA A 450 -2.89 8.96 -1.54
C ALA A 450 -3.22 8.35 -2.92
N GLY A 451 -2.38 7.45 -3.44
CA GLY A 451 -2.42 7.04 -4.85
C GLY A 451 -1.92 8.16 -5.78
N ASP A 452 -2.09 8.01 -7.08
CA ASP A 452 -1.70 9.03 -8.07
C ASP A 452 -2.83 10.08 -8.25
N VAL A 453 -2.82 11.13 -7.41
CA VAL A 453 -3.91 12.12 -7.38
C VAL A 453 -3.81 13.17 -8.48
N ASN A 454 -2.69 13.23 -9.19
CA ASN A 454 -2.45 14.19 -10.27
C ASN A 454 -2.20 13.54 -11.65
N GLY A 455 -2.16 12.22 -11.72
CA GLY A 455 -2.04 11.42 -12.94
C GLY A 455 -0.65 11.51 -13.57
N ASP A 456 0.40 11.70 -12.77
CA ASP A 456 1.78 11.76 -13.27
C ASP A 456 2.52 10.43 -13.23
N GLY A 457 1.85 9.37 -12.78
CA GLY A 457 2.36 8.00 -12.71
C GLY A 457 3.16 7.72 -11.44
N LEU A 458 3.25 8.66 -10.51
CA LEU A 458 3.86 8.48 -9.19
C LEU A 458 2.78 8.45 -8.12
N ASP A 459 2.98 7.62 -7.10
CA ASP A 459 2.10 7.69 -5.94
C ASP A 459 2.33 8.97 -5.14
N ASP A 460 1.26 9.48 -4.53
CA ASP A 460 1.26 10.66 -3.68
C ASP A 460 1.08 10.27 -2.20
N LEU A 461 1.29 11.24 -1.30
CA LEU A 461 1.15 11.03 0.15
C LEU A 461 0.03 11.88 0.73
N ILE A 462 -0.72 11.35 1.70
CA ILE A 462 -1.63 12.13 2.54
C ILE A 462 -1.29 12.05 4.03
N LEU A 463 -1.26 13.22 4.68
CA LEU A 463 -0.94 13.36 6.11
C LEU A 463 -2.01 14.18 6.83
N GLY A 464 -2.48 13.66 7.96
CA GLY A 464 -3.42 14.33 8.86
C GLY A 464 -2.74 15.24 9.89
N ALA A 465 -3.28 16.45 10.07
CA ALA A 465 -2.91 17.44 11.08
C ALA A 465 -4.17 17.96 11.81
N PRO A 466 -4.80 17.12 12.66
CA PRO A 466 -6.11 17.41 13.24
C PRO A 466 -6.10 18.57 14.23
N GLY A 467 -4.94 18.96 14.76
CA GLY A 467 -4.80 20.10 15.65
C GLY A 467 -4.73 21.45 14.93
N ALA A 468 -4.60 21.47 13.60
CA ALA A 468 -4.47 22.70 12.83
C ALA A 468 -5.71 23.60 12.92
N ASP A 469 -5.50 24.91 12.77
CA ASP A 469 -6.53 25.93 13.01
C ASP A 469 -6.93 26.77 11.77
N PRO A 470 -7.04 26.24 10.54
CA PRO A 470 -7.30 27.07 9.35
C PRO A 470 -8.64 27.82 9.41
N ASN A 471 -9.67 27.20 10.01
CA ASN A 471 -11.04 27.74 10.10
C ASN A 471 -11.58 27.74 11.55
N GLY A 472 -10.68 27.91 12.52
CA GLY A 472 -10.99 27.91 13.96
C GLY A 472 -10.24 26.82 14.73
N GLU A 473 -10.30 26.88 16.06
CA GLU A 473 -9.56 25.99 16.96
C GLU A 473 -9.81 24.51 16.62
N SER A 474 -8.76 23.74 16.34
CA SER A 474 -8.77 22.34 15.92
C SER A 474 -9.82 22.04 14.85
N SER A 475 -9.94 22.93 13.87
CA SER A 475 -10.71 22.65 12.65
C SER A 475 -10.07 21.53 11.83
N GLY A 476 -8.75 21.39 11.97
CA GLY A 476 -7.93 20.36 11.36
C GLY A 476 -7.56 20.68 9.91
N SER A 477 -6.45 20.10 9.46
CA SER A 477 -6.02 20.10 8.06
C SER A 477 -5.53 18.71 7.68
N SER A 478 -5.53 18.44 6.38
CA SER A 478 -4.73 17.37 5.78
C SER A 478 -3.78 17.97 4.75
N TYR A 479 -2.70 17.28 4.43
CA TYR A 479 -1.71 17.70 3.45
C TYR A 479 -1.51 16.57 2.46
N VAL A 480 -1.67 16.87 1.17
CA VAL A 480 -1.29 15.98 0.08
C VAL A 480 0.06 16.44 -0.46
N ILE A 481 1.03 15.54 -0.57
CA ILE A 481 2.37 15.80 -1.10
C ILE A 481 2.48 14.99 -2.38
N LEU A 482 2.77 15.67 -3.48
CA LEU A 482 2.86 15.00 -4.77
C LEU A 482 4.19 14.24 -4.91
N GLY A 483 4.14 13.03 -5.47
CA GLY A 483 5.26 12.18 -5.83
C GLY A 483 6.30 12.93 -6.66
N SER A 484 7.57 12.61 -6.45
CA SER A 484 8.68 13.15 -7.22
C SER A 484 9.98 12.41 -6.94
N ASN A 485 11.03 12.73 -7.68
CA ASN A 485 12.38 12.26 -7.39
C ASN A 485 12.98 12.89 -6.12
N PHE A 486 12.51 12.54 -4.92
CA PHE A 486 12.88 13.16 -3.65
C PHE A 486 14.36 13.03 -3.25
N VAL A 487 15.19 12.39 -4.09
CA VAL A 487 16.63 12.22 -3.91
C VAL A 487 17.42 12.98 -4.98
N ASP A 488 18.63 13.45 -4.63
CA ASP A 488 19.49 14.23 -5.51
C ASP A 488 20.28 13.29 -6.44
N GLU A 489 19.57 12.56 -7.31
CA GLU A 489 20.15 11.73 -8.36
C GLU A 489 20.19 12.45 -9.71
N THR A 490 21.03 11.95 -10.62
CA THR A 490 21.15 12.56 -11.95
C THR A 490 20.07 11.99 -12.86
N VAL A 491 19.14 12.85 -13.27
CA VAL A 491 18.09 12.48 -14.24
C VAL A 491 18.52 12.84 -15.66
N TYR A 492 18.53 11.83 -16.54
CA TYR A 492 18.73 11.96 -17.97
C TYR A 492 17.35 11.97 -18.65
N GLN A 493 16.90 13.18 -18.96
CA GLN A 493 15.61 13.43 -19.60
C GLN A 493 15.73 13.35 -21.13
N GLY A 494 15.01 12.42 -21.73
CA GLY A 494 14.82 12.29 -23.16
C GLY A 494 13.78 13.27 -23.71
N THR A 495 13.43 13.07 -24.97
CA THR A 495 12.46 13.88 -25.72
C THR A 495 11.51 12.93 -26.45
N PRO A 496 10.41 13.43 -27.05
CA PRO A 496 9.53 12.58 -27.87
C PRO A 496 10.15 12.04 -29.18
N ALA A 497 11.48 11.96 -29.29
CA ALA A 497 12.21 11.51 -30.47
C ALA A 497 13.32 10.56 -30.04
N ASP A 498 13.76 9.68 -30.96
CA ASP A 498 14.83 8.71 -30.67
C ASP A 498 16.10 9.38 -30.10
N ASP A 499 16.35 9.13 -28.83
CA ASP A 499 17.42 9.66 -28.02
C ASP A 499 18.46 8.59 -27.67
N SER A 500 19.67 9.05 -27.35
CA SER A 500 20.75 8.19 -26.87
C SER A 500 21.31 8.77 -25.59
N LEU A 501 20.84 8.23 -24.48
CA LEU A 501 21.14 8.67 -23.14
C LEU A 501 22.21 7.75 -22.55
N THR A 502 23.19 8.33 -21.87
CA THR A 502 24.28 7.55 -21.29
C THR A 502 24.70 8.12 -19.95
N GLY A 503 24.53 7.29 -18.92
CA GLY A 503 24.84 7.60 -17.54
C GLY A 503 26.29 7.33 -17.17
N SER A 504 26.46 7.10 -15.88
CA SER A 504 27.70 7.02 -15.15
C SER A 504 27.84 5.64 -14.48
N ALA A 505 28.69 5.51 -13.47
CA ALA A 505 28.79 4.27 -12.68
C ALA A 505 28.14 4.44 -11.29
N ALA A 506 27.39 5.53 -11.11
CA ALA A 506 26.61 5.84 -9.91
C ALA A 506 25.13 5.53 -10.22
N ALA A 507 24.25 5.67 -9.23
CA ALA A 507 22.82 5.64 -9.47
C ALA A 507 22.42 6.83 -10.38
N ASP A 508 21.82 6.51 -11.51
CA ASP A 508 21.30 7.46 -12.50
C ASP A 508 19.84 7.09 -12.85
N ARG A 509 19.02 8.09 -13.16
CA ARG A 509 17.64 7.89 -13.64
C ARG A 509 17.52 8.28 -15.10
N PHE A 510 16.86 7.47 -15.90
CA PHE A 510 16.60 7.70 -17.31
C PHE A 510 15.10 7.78 -17.55
N GLU A 511 14.67 8.84 -18.25
CA GLU A 511 13.32 8.99 -18.78
C GLU A 511 13.46 9.06 -20.31
N GLY A 512 12.98 8.05 -21.03
CA GLY A 512 13.10 7.95 -22.49
C GLY A 512 12.23 8.97 -23.23
N GLY A 513 10.95 9.03 -22.87
CA GLY A 513 9.90 9.69 -23.64
C GLY A 513 9.37 8.82 -24.79
N ASP A 514 8.57 9.41 -25.70
CA ASP A 514 7.90 8.65 -26.79
C ASP A 514 8.83 8.09 -27.91
N GLY A 515 10.16 8.19 -27.76
CA GLY A 515 11.15 7.85 -28.79
C GLY A 515 11.45 6.35 -28.88
N ASN A 516 12.25 5.92 -29.87
CA ASN A 516 12.93 4.61 -29.75
C ASN A 516 14.32 4.87 -29.21
N ASP A 517 14.45 4.79 -27.90
CA ASP A 517 15.59 5.32 -27.18
C ASP A 517 16.64 4.26 -26.92
N THR A 518 17.85 4.73 -26.66
CA THR A 518 18.95 3.89 -26.19
C THR A 518 19.44 4.45 -24.87
N LEU A 519 19.11 3.74 -23.79
CA LEU A 519 19.43 4.09 -22.41
C LEU A 519 20.61 3.23 -21.97
N THR A 520 21.70 3.84 -21.50
CA THR A 520 22.92 3.10 -21.10
C THR A 520 23.39 3.54 -19.72
N GLY A 521 23.18 2.70 -18.71
CA GLY A 521 23.57 2.95 -17.31
C GLY A 521 25.08 3.08 -17.14
N ARG A 522 25.81 1.98 -17.44
CA ARG A 522 27.24 1.75 -17.11
C ARG A 522 27.50 1.39 -15.63
N GLY A 523 26.44 1.03 -14.91
CA GLY A 523 26.47 0.33 -13.63
C GLY A 523 26.05 1.23 -12.48
N GLY A 524 25.68 0.64 -11.35
CA GLY A 524 25.03 1.38 -10.28
C GLY A 524 23.58 0.95 -10.10
N ALA A 525 22.91 1.58 -9.14
CA ALA A 525 21.48 1.41 -8.89
C ALA A 525 20.71 2.35 -9.82
N ASP A 526 20.71 2.01 -11.12
CA ASP A 526 20.08 2.81 -12.15
C ASP A 526 18.57 2.53 -12.24
N VAL A 527 17.77 3.56 -12.52
CA VAL A 527 16.34 3.47 -12.85
C VAL A 527 16.17 3.80 -14.33
N PHE A 528 15.57 2.90 -15.11
CA PHE A 528 15.28 3.11 -16.52
C PHE A 528 13.77 3.10 -16.76
N HIS A 529 13.27 4.20 -17.30
CA HIS A 529 11.94 4.31 -17.91
C HIS A 529 12.11 4.48 -19.42
N GLY A 530 11.72 3.47 -20.18
CA GLY A 530 11.68 3.49 -21.64
C GLY A 530 10.51 4.32 -22.18
N ASP A 531 9.44 4.46 -21.40
CA ASP A 531 8.20 5.15 -21.77
C ASP A 531 7.52 4.53 -23.01
N ALA A 532 7.29 5.27 -24.08
CA ALA A 532 6.61 4.75 -25.27
C ALA A 532 7.61 4.63 -26.41
N GLY A 533 7.73 3.47 -27.05
CA GLY A 533 8.86 3.32 -27.94
C GLY A 533 9.15 1.91 -28.40
N ASN A 534 10.39 1.70 -28.82
CA ASN A 534 11.01 0.36 -28.91
C ASN A 534 12.44 0.57 -28.43
N ASP A 535 12.59 0.52 -27.12
CA ASP A 535 13.70 1.03 -26.36
C ASP A 535 14.78 -0.03 -26.17
N ASN A 536 16.01 0.45 -26.05
CA ASN A 536 17.18 -0.39 -25.81
C ASN A 536 17.83 0.02 -24.50
N ILE A 537 17.60 -0.77 -23.47
CA ILE A 537 18.14 -0.56 -22.13
C ILE A 537 19.43 -1.38 -21.98
N TRP A 538 20.56 -0.72 -21.71
CA TRP A 538 21.87 -1.36 -21.58
C TRP A 538 22.36 -1.31 -20.14
N ILE A 539 22.37 -2.47 -19.49
CA ILE A 539 22.89 -2.67 -18.14
C ILE A 539 24.26 -3.33 -18.18
N SER A 540 25.18 -2.94 -17.30
CA SER A 540 26.52 -3.54 -17.20
C SER A 540 26.72 -4.45 -15.99
N ASP A 541 25.80 -4.37 -15.03
CA ASP A 541 25.71 -5.23 -13.86
C ASP A 541 24.23 -5.38 -13.46
N LEU A 542 23.97 -6.16 -12.40
CA LEU A 542 22.63 -6.48 -11.91
C LEU A 542 22.23 -5.65 -10.69
N ASN A 543 22.95 -4.54 -10.41
CA ASN A 543 22.64 -3.67 -9.27
C ASN A 543 21.61 -2.60 -9.61
N PHE A 544 21.14 -2.49 -10.86
CA PHE A 544 20.10 -1.55 -11.29
C PHE A 544 18.86 -1.66 -10.39
N GLN A 545 18.16 -0.56 -10.15
CA GLN A 545 16.92 -0.59 -9.38
C GLN A 545 15.77 -1.14 -10.24
N LEU A 546 15.50 -0.48 -11.36
CA LEU A 546 14.38 -0.77 -12.24
C LEU A 546 14.81 -0.69 -13.70
N ALA A 547 14.29 -1.61 -14.51
CA ALA A 547 14.32 -1.54 -15.97
C ALA A 547 12.91 -1.73 -16.51
N ASP A 548 12.22 -0.61 -16.72
CA ASP A 548 10.92 -0.56 -17.38
C ASP A 548 11.10 -0.18 -18.86
N GLY A 549 10.70 -1.07 -19.76
CA GLY A 549 10.68 -0.78 -21.19
C GLY A 549 9.47 0.07 -21.60
N GLY A 550 8.41 0.08 -20.80
CA GLY A 550 7.15 0.73 -21.11
C GLY A 550 6.44 0.13 -22.33
N SER A 551 5.73 0.97 -23.07
CA SER A 551 4.91 0.51 -24.19
C SER A 551 5.74 0.35 -25.47
N GLY A 552 5.91 -0.87 -25.95
CA GLY A 552 6.76 -1.05 -27.12
C GLY A 552 7.08 -2.48 -27.48
N ASN A 553 8.19 -2.65 -28.19
CA ASN A 553 8.93 -3.91 -28.23
C ASN A 553 10.35 -3.63 -27.78
N ASP A 554 10.58 -3.80 -26.49
CA ASP A 554 11.74 -3.23 -25.82
C ASP A 554 12.77 -4.32 -25.55
N ALA A 555 14.02 -3.89 -25.40
CA ALA A 555 15.16 -4.77 -25.33
C ALA A 555 16.07 -4.44 -24.15
N LEU A 556 16.22 -5.42 -23.25
CA LEU A 556 17.21 -5.37 -22.17
C LEU A 556 18.52 -6.04 -22.63
N HIS A 557 19.60 -5.26 -22.66
CA HIS A 557 20.94 -5.68 -23.09
C HIS A 557 21.89 -5.80 -21.90
N LEU A 558 22.46 -6.98 -21.74
CA LEU A 558 23.51 -7.25 -20.78
C LEU A 558 24.85 -6.96 -21.45
N SER A 559 25.51 -5.88 -21.03
CA SER A 559 26.83 -5.49 -21.56
C SER A 559 28.02 -6.00 -20.72
N GLY A 560 27.74 -6.52 -19.51
CA GLY A 560 28.73 -7.00 -18.55
C GLY A 560 29.36 -8.36 -18.84
N GLU A 561 30.18 -8.84 -17.91
CA GLU A 561 30.91 -10.11 -17.98
C GLU A 561 30.37 -11.13 -16.98
N ASN A 562 29.99 -12.33 -17.46
CA ASN A 562 29.56 -13.47 -16.65
C ASN A 562 28.39 -13.15 -15.69
N LEU A 563 27.43 -12.36 -16.17
CA LEU A 563 26.23 -12.02 -15.41
C LEU A 563 25.28 -13.22 -15.36
N PHE A 564 24.65 -13.42 -14.21
CA PHE A 564 23.59 -14.42 -14.01
C PHE A 564 22.28 -13.68 -13.72
N LEU A 565 21.50 -13.46 -14.78
CA LEU A 565 20.18 -12.84 -14.68
C LEU A 565 19.16 -13.91 -14.30
N ASP A 566 18.70 -13.89 -13.06
CA ASP A 566 17.67 -14.79 -12.55
C ASP A 566 16.39 -14.00 -12.36
N LEU A 567 15.47 -14.11 -13.33
CA LEU A 567 14.22 -13.32 -13.31
C LEU A 567 13.34 -13.65 -12.11
N THR A 568 13.49 -14.86 -11.55
CA THR A 568 12.77 -15.30 -10.34
C THR A 568 13.11 -14.50 -9.07
N ASN A 569 14.21 -13.74 -9.08
CA ASN A 569 14.60 -12.85 -7.98
C ASN A 569 14.56 -11.36 -8.40
N LEU A 570 13.93 -11.06 -9.53
CA LEU A 570 13.87 -9.71 -10.11
C LEU A 570 12.44 -9.35 -10.55
N THR A 571 11.45 -10.05 -10.02
CA THR A 571 10.03 -9.69 -10.15
C THR A 571 9.84 -8.23 -9.73
N GLY A 572 9.04 -7.46 -10.46
CA GLY A 572 8.82 -6.03 -10.21
C GLY A 572 9.97 -5.11 -10.67
N ARG A 573 11.20 -5.62 -10.82
CA ARG A 573 12.37 -4.81 -11.21
C ARG A 573 12.62 -4.76 -12.72
N ILE A 574 11.99 -5.64 -13.48
CA ILE A 574 12.03 -5.67 -14.94
C ILE A 574 10.61 -5.82 -15.45
N THR A 575 10.16 -4.87 -16.27
CA THR A 575 8.81 -4.80 -16.83
C THR A 575 8.86 -4.21 -18.25
N GLY A 576 7.84 -4.48 -19.06
CA GLY A 576 7.76 -4.00 -20.45
C GLY A 576 8.89 -4.48 -21.36
N ILE A 577 9.44 -5.70 -21.19
CA ILE A 577 10.57 -6.22 -21.98
C ILE A 577 10.18 -7.45 -22.81
N GLU A 578 10.24 -7.33 -24.15
CA GLU A 578 9.99 -8.44 -25.09
C GLU A 578 11.28 -9.17 -25.52
N THR A 579 12.45 -8.54 -25.33
CA THR A 579 13.72 -9.07 -25.80
C THR A 579 14.84 -8.96 -24.76
N ILE A 580 15.47 -10.08 -24.42
CA ILE A 580 16.70 -10.09 -23.60
C ILE A 580 17.90 -10.42 -24.49
N CYS A 581 18.91 -9.56 -24.45
CA CYS A 581 20.15 -9.67 -25.20
C CYS A 581 21.34 -9.93 -24.28
N LEU A 582 21.88 -11.14 -24.30
CA LEU A 582 23.01 -11.60 -23.48
C LEU A 582 24.40 -11.24 -24.05
N TYR A 583 24.47 -10.30 -25.01
CA TYR A 583 25.65 -10.02 -25.85
C TYR A 583 26.90 -9.43 -25.15
N GLY A 584 26.97 -9.45 -23.83
CA GLY A 584 28.03 -8.85 -23.04
C GLY A 584 29.42 -9.50 -23.24
N THR A 585 30.41 -8.99 -22.52
CA THR A 585 31.78 -9.49 -22.58
C THR A 585 31.96 -10.71 -21.68
N GLY A 586 31.52 -11.89 -22.06
CA GLY A 586 31.68 -13.11 -21.24
C GLY A 586 30.57 -14.12 -21.53
N ASP A 587 30.43 -15.11 -20.65
CA ASP A 587 29.39 -16.14 -20.75
C ASP A 587 28.24 -15.76 -19.81
N ASN A 588 27.25 -15.03 -20.30
CA ASN A 588 26.10 -14.60 -19.51
C ASN A 588 25.05 -15.72 -19.44
N THR A 589 24.31 -15.77 -18.33
CA THR A 589 23.34 -16.83 -18.08
C THR A 589 22.00 -16.24 -17.66
N LEU A 590 20.91 -16.82 -18.17
CA LEU A 590 19.54 -16.47 -17.85
C LEU A 590 18.82 -17.65 -17.16
N SER A 591 18.04 -17.37 -16.12
CA SER A 591 17.11 -18.28 -15.46
C SER A 591 15.73 -17.62 -15.40
N LEU A 592 14.67 -18.40 -15.70
CA LEU A 592 13.30 -17.91 -15.74
C LEU A 592 12.26 -19.03 -15.56
N THR A 593 11.05 -18.63 -15.20
CA THR A 593 9.82 -19.44 -15.19
C THR A 593 8.87 -19.05 -16.32
N ALA A 594 7.77 -19.77 -16.47
CA ALA A 594 6.71 -19.39 -17.40
C ALA A 594 6.01 -18.11 -16.95
N ASP A 595 5.80 -17.94 -15.65
CA ASP A 595 5.12 -16.79 -15.06
C ASP A 595 5.98 -15.52 -15.25
N ASP A 596 7.31 -15.64 -15.13
CA ASP A 596 8.22 -14.53 -15.44
C ASP A 596 8.01 -13.99 -16.86
N ILE A 597 7.79 -14.86 -17.87
CA ILE A 597 7.53 -14.41 -19.26
C ILE A 597 6.17 -13.73 -19.38
N LEU A 598 5.16 -14.25 -18.69
CA LEU A 598 3.80 -13.70 -18.74
C LEU A 598 3.72 -12.34 -18.05
N ASN A 599 4.60 -12.09 -17.08
CA ASN A 599 4.66 -10.83 -16.33
C ASN A 599 5.66 -9.83 -16.93
N LEU A 600 6.58 -10.25 -17.83
CA LEU A 600 7.61 -9.35 -18.38
C LEU A 600 7.12 -8.42 -19.48
N SER A 601 6.10 -8.81 -20.26
CA SER A 601 5.72 -8.14 -21.50
C SER A 601 4.27 -7.70 -21.48
N ASP A 602 4.04 -6.44 -21.84
CA ASP A 602 2.71 -5.83 -21.91
C ASP A 602 1.91 -6.31 -23.13
N ASN A 603 2.59 -6.91 -24.11
CA ASN A 603 2.07 -7.14 -25.46
C ASN A 603 2.13 -8.60 -25.93
N GLY A 604 2.53 -9.54 -25.07
CA GLY A 604 2.40 -10.95 -25.42
C GLY A 604 3.03 -11.95 -24.47
N SER A 605 2.72 -13.21 -24.71
CA SER A 605 3.25 -14.33 -23.92
C SER A 605 4.59 -14.85 -24.43
N ALA A 606 5.37 -14.03 -25.15
CA ALA A 606 6.55 -14.48 -25.88
C ALA A 606 7.80 -13.65 -25.60
N LEU A 607 8.83 -14.28 -25.03
CA LEU A 607 10.14 -13.67 -24.80
C LEU A 607 11.15 -14.11 -25.87
N ARG A 608 11.89 -13.15 -26.44
CA ARG A 608 13.03 -13.43 -27.33
C ARG A 608 14.34 -13.31 -26.57
N VAL A 609 15.19 -14.33 -26.71
CA VAL A 609 16.52 -14.31 -26.09
C VAL A 609 17.59 -14.44 -27.16
N HIS A 610 18.47 -13.46 -27.20
CA HIS A 610 19.62 -13.42 -28.08
C HIS A 610 20.92 -13.46 -27.27
N GLY A 611 21.99 -13.98 -27.86
CA GLY A 611 23.30 -14.04 -27.22
C GLY A 611 24.39 -14.48 -28.19
N ASN A 612 25.61 -14.51 -27.67
CA ASN A 612 26.81 -14.97 -28.35
C ASN A 612 27.22 -16.37 -27.85
N SER A 613 28.34 -16.88 -28.39
CA SER A 613 28.84 -18.21 -28.02
C SER A 613 29.37 -18.20 -26.58
N GLY A 614 28.73 -18.98 -25.72
CA GLY A 614 29.09 -19.08 -24.29
C GLY A 614 27.87 -18.80 -23.40
N ASP A 615 26.94 -18.00 -23.91
CA ASP A 615 25.71 -17.67 -23.21
C ASP A 615 24.79 -18.89 -23.06
N SER A 616 24.02 -18.90 -21.96
CA SER A 616 23.13 -20.01 -21.66
C SER A 616 21.82 -19.61 -20.99
N ILE A 617 20.79 -20.42 -21.19
CA ILE A 617 19.56 -20.43 -20.39
C ILE A 617 19.53 -21.73 -19.60
N VAL A 618 19.31 -21.65 -18.29
CA VAL A 618 19.34 -22.80 -17.38
C VAL A 618 17.98 -23.03 -16.72
N GLY A 619 17.75 -24.26 -16.24
CA GLY A 619 16.56 -24.61 -15.46
C GLY A 619 15.35 -25.04 -16.30
N LEU A 620 15.36 -24.84 -17.62
CA LEU A 620 14.21 -25.13 -18.47
C LEU A 620 13.86 -26.63 -18.44
N SER A 621 14.85 -27.51 -18.50
CA SER A 621 14.66 -28.97 -18.54
C SER A 621 14.03 -29.56 -17.28
N SER A 622 14.17 -28.88 -16.14
CA SER A 622 13.61 -29.28 -14.84
C SER A 622 12.25 -28.65 -14.53
N SER A 623 11.86 -27.61 -15.26
CA SER A 623 10.73 -26.73 -14.90
C SER A 623 9.48 -26.94 -15.76
N GLY A 624 9.41 -28.03 -16.53
CA GLY A 624 8.19 -28.40 -17.27
C GLY A 624 8.06 -27.79 -18.66
N TRP A 625 9.10 -27.11 -19.15
CA TRP A 625 9.17 -26.61 -20.52
C TRP A 625 9.11 -27.75 -21.54
N THR A 626 8.49 -27.46 -22.69
CA THR A 626 8.45 -28.36 -23.84
C THR A 626 9.33 -27.79 -24.95
N ASP A 627 10.30 -28.58 -25.42
CA ASP A 627 11.09 -28.28 -26.61
C ASP A 627 10.28 -28.58 -27.89
N ASN A 628 10.01 -27.53 -28.69
CA ASN A 628 9.27 -27.62 -29.96
C ASN A 628 10.19 -27.57 -31.19
N GLY A 629 11.50 -27.60 -31.00
CA GLY A 629 12.51 -27.55 -32.06
C GLY A 629 12.73 -26.15 -32.63
N ILE A 630 13.36 -26.11 -33.80
CA ILE A 630 13.79 -24.86 -34.46
C ILE A 630 12.72 -24.39 -35.45
N ASP A 631 12.33 -23.12 -35.37
CA ASP A 631 11.56 -22.48 -36.44
C ASP A 631 12.48 -21.94 -37.54
N GLU A 632 12.43 -22.60 -38.69
CA GLU A 632 13.20 -22.27 -39.88
C GLU A 632 12.61 -21.07 -40.68
N HIS A 633 11.41 -20.59 -40.34
CA HIS A 633 10.68 -19.60 -41.14
C HIS A 633 10.60 -18.19 -40.51
N GLY A 634 10.96 -18.02 -39.23
CA GLY A 634 10.84 -16.75 -38.48
C GLY A 634 12.11 -16.06 -37.99
N GLY A 635 13.29 -16.71 -38.00
CA GLY A 635 14.53 -16.05 -37.51
C GLY A 635 15.66 -16.93 -36.95
N TYR A 636 15.61 -18.26 -37.09
CA TYR A 636 16.52 -19.22 -36.44
C TYR A 636 16.42 -19.20 -34.90
N PHE A 637 15.20 -19.34 -34.37
CA PHE A 637 14.95 -19.56 -32.95
C PHE A 637 14.68 -21.03 -32.68
N HIS A 638 15.21 -21.52 -31.56
CA HIS A 638 14.74 -22.72 -30.90
C HIS A 638 13.57 -22.35 -29.99
N ILE A 639 12.43 -23.03 -30.12
CA ILE A 639 11.18 -22.68 -29.45
C ILE A 639 10.94 -23.59 -28.26
N TYR A 640 10.70 -23.00 -27.10
CA TYR A 640 10.23 -23.68 -25.91
C TYR A 640 8.88 -23.12 -25.47
N THR A 641 8.00 -23.97 -24.94
CA THR A 641 6.68 -23.53 -24.44
C THR A 641 6.33 -24.16 -23.11
N GLN A 642 5.62 -23.42 -22.26
CA GLN A 642 5.00 -23.90 -21.03
C GLN A 642 3.71 -23.13 -20.79
N GLY A 643 2.57 -23.83 -20.80
CA GLY A 643 1.27 -23.15 -20.78
C GLY A 643 1.13 -22.22 -21.99
N ASP A 644 0.80 -20.95 -21.73
CA ASP A 644 0.69 -19.90 -22.74
C ASP A 644 2.04 -19.20 -23.01
N ALA A 645 3.05 -19.40 -22.15
CA ALA A 645 4.37 -18.81 -22.29
C ALA A 645 5.18 -19.47 -23.42
N VAL A 646 5.84 -18.62 -24.22
CA VAL A 646 6.65 -18.98 -25.38
C VAL A 646 8.04 -18.36 -25.22
N LEU A 647 9.08 -19.19 -25.24
CA LEU A 647 10.48 -18.74 -25.20
C LEU A 647 11.14 -19.01 -26.55
N LEU A 648 11.64 -17.95 -27.19
CA LEU A 648 12.32 -17.98 -28.48
C LEU A 648 13.82 -17.77 -28.29
N VAL A 649 14.60 -18.85 -28.37
CA VAL A 649 16.04 -18.85 -28.05
C VAL A 649 16.88 -18.79 -29.32
N GLY A 650 17.72 -17.76 -29.44
CA GLY A 650 18.61 -17.58 -30.59
C GLY A 650 19.66 -18.69 -30.69
N ALA A 651 20.01 -19.09 -31.91
CA ALA A 651 20.86 -20.26 -32.19
C ALA A 651 22.26 -20.32 -31.53
N ASN A 652 22.78 -19.20 -31.00
CA ASN A 652 24.08 -19.16 -30.33
C ASN A 652 23.98 -19.29 -28.80
N VAL A 653 22.77 -19.26 -28.24
CA VAL A 653 22.52 -19.44 -26.81
C VAL A 653 22.29 -20.91 -26.54
N THR A 654 22.97 -21.47 -25.55
CA THR A 654 22.80 -22.86 -25.15
C THR A 654 21.66 -23.01 -24.15
N THR A 655 21.01 -24.17 -24.12
CA THR A 655 20.01 -24.50 -23.11
C THR A 655 20.37 -25.81 -22.43
N ASP A 656 19.73 -26.09 -21.29
CA ASP A 656 19.89 -27.35 -20.56
C ASP A 656 19.04 -28.51 -21.11
N PHE A 657 18.33 -28.29 -22.22
CA PHE A 657 17.77 -29.35 -23.05
C PHE A 657 18.89 -30.01 -23.88
N ILE A 658 19.10 -31.32 -23.63
CA ILE A 658 20.21 -32.12 -24.19
C ILE A 658 20.23 -32.15 -25.72
#